data_AF-A0A1T5HWN3-F1
#
_entry.id   AF-A0A1T5HWN3-F1
#
_cell.length_a   1.000
_cell.length_b   1.000
_cell.length_c   1.000
_cell.angle_alpha   90.00
_cell.angle_beta   90.00
_cell.angle_gamma   90.00
#
_symmetry.space_group_name_H-M   'P 1'
#
loop_
_entity.id
_entity.type
_entity.pdbx_description
1 polymer ?
#
loop_
_entity_poly.entity_id
_entity_poly.type
_entity_poly.pdbx_seq_one_letter_code
_entity_poly.pdbx_strand_id
1 'polypeptide(L)'
;MNIKLLSAAILLATSGSLFATETYDPSKSYSAKEQVQFNDSIFEAQWWVNPSESPANITQNAWESPWIFISKSESNTIPEEVLPPPPESEITPEIDTTNQVKYVQLMNEMASKMIERVKELKSFANNPEFYFFKDGKKYIELNGINYEIDQEHGTPIVPLRNWADDSATRNLFSFFDQSWEFSMYEGGVVVANKDWGNYDWNNGCVLEYLPNGHLDSDYVLNETLTCFVGSETHEKLDATHLAPYKFGVNAEYANMVSIEQLGDKLIVAQSPTAENSQNDVPMVGIYDTKANTTTKIFGINKEQPYKGLDDLRSYNSQLFVSAIKAHNRIDVFSGENSQYQYSYAIKHNGQAKIAINEQYILVADADKITVYQHIPAMLGEIKSLQPLAYLAYAHGQASSLEFIGSKLLVGGTQGSAIYDLSTLSQGMTIQPMHNNLGAIEAMDANDKYIFIKENNGQYVESTTRFAMYDIQQFIANDYQLKDAEKAVYLIDHFWVSGHDLLVRNNEIVALTNTIVETVTFDKLDTLEFTPNAYVPTAQLDFDALPQTANVRKVLQQGLSEGHWSLSANIGSMVNVRLVDRNTVEITNFTEVDLQNLDLDIRAHSQHNWVRLANLNKLPAYTRITLPITDLNVDNSFNTVDGGGVYNYTKMLSTLDGKGNTYGHYGTQHLIDSRFNTATKHPLLDKLNNITATWDITFTNSLITNPTAEKAWDANSAKRHIELITNVAYILSSDKFRTKLMNYKQTYGHDMFLYGTTFKTEAQYADLLDKTLNSNGFVNYRKQTGFQDIYSFGKSAGTVFGLSDTELDKVEHGEMYDFALYLGEQIGRSWYDGCPPVPCNWTEIHFAKLFVDVYSELVKAGELPY
;
A
#
# COMPACT_ATOMS: atom_id res chain seq x y z
N MET A 1 -45.98 -41.65 10.75
CA MET A 1 -46.47 -40.26 10.76
C MET A 1 -45.25 -39.38 10.91
N ASN A 2 -44.69 -38.84 9.83
CA ASN A 2 -43.33 -38.27 9.83
C ASN A 2 -43.08 -37.31 8.65
N ILE A 3 -42.39 -36.19 8.97
CA ILE A 3 -41.35 -35.46 8.19
C ILE A 3 -41.84 -34.77 6.89
N LYS A 4 -41.93 -33.42 6.81
CA LYS A 4 -40.89 -32.39 6.53
C LYS A 4 -40.17 -32.50 5.17
N LEU A 5 -39.86 -31.32 4.58
CA LEU A 5 -39.08 -30.99 3.36
C LEU A 5 -39.93 -30.92 2.09
N LEU A 6 -40.16 -29.80 1.38
CA LEU A 6 -39.47 -28.50 1.22
C LEU A 6 -37.98 -28.59 0.92
N SER A 7 -37.64 -28.92 -0.35
CA SER A 7 -36.41 -28.54 -1.09
C SER A 7 -36.43 -29.18 -2.49
N ALA A 8 -37.22 -28.65 -3.44
CA ALA A 8 -37.18 -29.06 -4.87
C ALA A 8 -38.01 -28.13 -5.79
N ALA A 9 -37.99 -26.81 -5.59
CA ALA A 9 -38.83 -25.88 -6.37
C ALA A 9 -38.08 -24.68 -6.99
N ILE A 10 -36.78 -24.80 -7.21
CA ILE A 10 -35.98 -23.83 -7.96
C ILE A 10 -35.10 -24.66 -8.89
N LEU A 11 -35.48 -24.80 -10.18
CA LEU A 11 -34.63 -25.13 -11.35
C LEU A 11 -35.41 -25.66 -12.59
N LEU A 12 -36.74 -25.62 -12.62
CA LEU A 12 -37.53 -26.07 -13.78
C LEU A 12 -38.56 -25.04 -14.27
N ALA A 13 -38.10 -23.83 -14.54
CA ALA A 13 -38.86 -22.85 -15.31
C ALA A 13 -37.90 -21.98 -16.13
N THR A 14 -37.57 -22.45 -17.34
CA THR A 14 -37.32 -21.66 -18.57
C THR A 14 -36.84 -22.62 -19.67
N SER A 15 -37.69 -23.59 -20.01
CA SER A 15 -37.54 -24.36 -21.24
C SER A 15 -38.05 -23.50 -22.40
N GLY A 16 -37.14 -23.12 -23.31
CA GLY A 16 -37.38 -22.90 -24.73
C GLY A 16 -38.53 -21.98 -25.14
N SER A 17 -38.23 -20.70 -25.33
CA SER A 17 -38.81 -19.94 -26.44
C SER A 17 -37.69 -19.75 -27.47
N LEU A 18 -37.76 -20.50 -28.57
CA LEU A 18 -36.99 -20.20 -29.78
C LEU A 18 -37.51 -18.85 -30.29
N PHE A 19 -36.85 -17.75 -29.89
CA PHE A 19 -37.12 -16.47 -30.51
C PHE A 19 -36.52 -16.50 -31.91
N ALA A 20 -37.40 -16.48 -32.92
CA ALA A 20 -37.00 -16.09 -34.25
C ALA A 20 -36.37 -14.70 -34.16
N THR A 21 -35.18 -14.53 -34.75
CA THR A 21 -34.48 -13.24 -34.84
C THR A 21 -35.44 -12.17 -35.38
N GLU A 22 -35.55 -11.04 -34.68
CA GLU A 22 -36.48 -9.95 -35.03
C GLU A 22 -36.15 -9.40 -36.44
N THR A 23 -37.15 -9.15 -37.29
CA THR A 23 -36.90 -8.54 -38.61
C THR A 23 -36.42 -7.09 -38.42
N TYR A 24 -35.39 -6.68 -39.18
CA TYR A 24 -34.85 -5.32 -39.11
C TYR A 24 -35.93 -4.27 -39.41
N ASP A 25 -36.07 -3.30 -38.50
CA ASP A 25 -36.97 -2.16 -38.59
C ASP A 25 -36.12 -0.88 -38.69
N PRO A 26 -36.20 -0.12 -39.81
CA PRO A 26 -35.40 1.08 -39.99
C PRO A 26 -35.77 2.23 -39.04
N SER A 27 -36.86 2.13 -38.28
CA SER A 27 -37.27 3.14 -37.30
C SER A 27 -36.75 2.87 -35.87
N LYS A 28 -36.10 1.72 -35.64
CA LYS A 28 -35.65 1.25 -34.33
C LYS A 28 -34.13 1.33 -34.19
N SER A 29 -33.64 1.56 -32.97
CA SER A 29 -32.23 1.42 -32.61
C SER A 29 -31.93 0.05 -32.01
N TYR A 30 -30.71 -0.43 -32.19
CA TYR A 30 -30.27 -1.76 -31.73
C TYR A 30 -29.01 -1.67 -30.88
N SER A 31 -28.97 -2.42 -29.77
CA SER A 31 -27.79 -2.50 -28.90
C SER A 31 -26.76 -3.50 -29.44
N ALA A 32 -25.51 -3.38 -28.99
CA ALA A 32 -24.45 -4.32 -29.36
C ALA A 32 -24.89 -5.77 -29.08
N LYS A 33 -24.55 -6.69 -29.98
CA LYS A 33 -24.91 -8.12 -30.02
C LYS A 33 -26.39 -8.43 -30.30
N GLU A 34 -27.26 -7.43 -30.51
CA GLU A 34 -28.60 -7.71 -30.98
C GLU A 34 -28.58 -8.16 -32.43
N GLN A 35 -29.36 -9.21 -32.72
CA GLN A 35 -29.44 -9.79 -34.05
C GLN A 35 -30.77 -9.45 -34.73
N VAL A 36 -30.69 -9.11 -36.02
CA VAL A 36 -31.84 -8.81 -36.85
C VAL A 36 -31.83 -9.63 -38.13
N GLN A 37 -33.02 -9.99 -38.61
CA GLN A 37 -33.19 -10.61 -39.92
C GLN A 37 -33.44 -9.53 -40.98
N PHE A 38 -32.63 -9.51 -42.02
CA PHE A 38 -32.77 -8.60 -43.16
C PHE A 38 -32.45 -9.35 -44.46
N ASN A 39 -33.34 -9.33 -45.46
CA ASN A 39 -33.17 -10.04 -46.74
C ASN A 39 -32.71 -11.51 -46.60
N ASP A 40 -33.45 -12.32 -45.82
CA ASP A 40 -33.17 -13.75 -45.58
C ASP A 40 -31.78 -14.05 -44.99
N SER A 41 -31.21 -13.07 -44.29
CA SER A 41 -29.91 -13.15 -43.61
C SER A 41 -30.00 -12.58 -42.19
N ILE A 42 -29.22 -13.12 -41.28
CA ILE A 42 -29.09 -12.66 -39.89
C ILE A 42 -27.84 -11.79 -39.80
N PHE A 43 -28.02 -10.60 -39.25
CA PHE A 43 -26.97 -9.63 -38.98
C PHE A 43 -26.93 -9.31 -37.50
N GLU A 44 -25.74 -9.09 -36.97
CA GLU A 44 -25.52 -8.69 -35.57
C GLU A 44 -24.98 -7.26 -35.50
N ALA A 45 -25.50 -6.50 -34.54
CA ALA A 45 -25.01 -5.16 -34.22
C ALA A 45 -23.66 -5.25 -33.51
N GLN A 46 -22.60 -4.70 -34.10
CA GLN A 46 -21.26 -4.67 -33.51
C GLN A 46 -21.16 -3.66 -32.34
N TRP A 47 -21.94 -2.58 -32.43
CA TRP A 47 -22.14 -1.55 -31.41
C TRP A 47 -23.55 -0.94 -31.55
N TRP A 48 -23.83 0.15 -30.85
CA TRP A 48 -25.14 0.82 -30.92
C TRP A 48 -25.48 1.27 -32.35
N VAL A 49 -26.60 0.78 -32.88
CA VAL A 49 -27.11 1.11 -34.21
C VAL A 49 -28.23 2.14 -34.10
N ASN A 50 -28.11 3.26 -34.82
CA ASN A 50 -29.16 4.28 -34.88
C ASN A 50 -30.27 3.91 -35.87
N PRO A 51 -31.48 4.46 -35.72
CA PRO A 51 -32.53 4.32 -36.72
C PRO A 51 -32.03 4.73 -38.10
N SER A 52 -32.40 3.97 -39.14
CA SER A 52 -32.02 4.11 -40.54
C SER A 52 -30.63 3.57 -40.94
N GLU A 53 -29.79 3.16 -39.99
CA GLU A 53 -28.52 2.49 -40.30
C GLU A 53 -28.80 1.02 -40.62
N SER A 54 -28.83 0.68 -41.91
CA SER A 54 -29.34 -0.61 -42.41
C SER A 54 -28.25 -1.66 -42.62
N PRO A 55 -28.54 -2.96 -42.34
CA PRO A 55 -27.67 -4.06 -42.73
C PRO A 55 -27.42 -4.16 -44.25
N ALA A 56 -28.20 -3.46 -45.08
CA ALA A 56 -27.96 -3.34 -46.51
C ALA A 56 -26.63 -2.66 -46.88
N ASN A 57 -26.05 -1.88 -45.95
CA ASN A 57 -24.89 -1.03 -46.19
C ASN A 57 -23.57 -1.64 -45.68
N ILE A 58 -23.49 -2.96 -45.52
CA ILE A 58 -22.24 -3.63 -45.15
C ILE A 58 -21.23 -3.40 -46.27
N THR A 59 -20.14 -2.71 -45.94
CA THR A 59 -19.03 -2.44 -46.84
C THR A 59 -17.96 -3.53 -46.72
N GLN A 60 -16.91 -3.42 -47.53
CA GLN A 60 -15.83 -4.41 -47.58
C GLN A 60 -15.03 -4.48 -46.27
N ASN A 61 -15.01 -3.41 -45.47
CA ASN A 61 -14.35 -3.35 -44.18
C ASN A 61 -15.38 -3.43 -43.04
N ALA A 62 -15.20 -4.34 -42.08
CA ALA A 62 -16.18 -4.57 -41.03
C ALA A 62 -16.42 -3.36 -40.10
N TRP A 63 -15.47 -2.42 -39.96
CA TRP A 63 -15.60 -1.25 -39.08
C TRP A 63 -16.38 -0.07 -39.68
N GLU A 64 -16.73 -0.12 -40.97
CA GLU A 64 -17.49 0.94 -41.66
C GLU A 64 -19.01 0.72 -41.58
N SER A 65 -19.45 -0.44 -41.08
CA SER A 65 -20.86 -0.78 -40.88
C SER A 65 -21.10 -1.16 -39.43
N PRO A 66 -22.16 -0.66 -38.78
CA PRO A 66 -22.51 -1.11 -37.44
C PRO A 66 -23.04 -2.56 -37.44
N TRP A 67 -23.31 -3.13 -38.62
CA TRP A 67 -23.78 -4.50 -38.80
C TRP A 67 -22.69 -5.42 -39.35
N ILE A 68 -22.64 -6.65 -38.82
CA ILE A 68 -21.86 -7.76 -39.38
C ILE A 68 -22.78 -8.91 -39.81
N PHE A 69 -22.47 -9.55 -40.93
CA PHE A 69 -23.19 -10.73 -41.40
C PHE A 69 -22.83 -11.95 -40.55
N ILE A 70 -23.85 -12.62 -40.02
CA ILE A 70 -23.68 -13.85 -39.23
C ILE A 70 -23.99 -15.08 -40.08
N SER A 71 -25.19 -15.14 -40.67
CA SER A 71 -25.63 -16.33 -41.42
C SER A 71 -26.79 -16.04 -42.36
N LYS A 72 -27.08 -16.95 -43.29
CA LYS A 72 -28.36 -16.96 -44.04
C LYS A 72 -29.42 -17.64 -43.19
N SER A 73 -30.65 -17.12 -43.18
CA SER A 73 -31.76 -17.75 -42.47
C SER A 73 -32.22 -19.00 -43.22
N GLU A 74 -31.88 -20.19 -42.76
CA GLU A 74 -32.36 -21.46 -43.35
C GLU A 74 -33.46 -22.11 -42.51
N SER A 75 -34.48 -22.62 -43.21
CA SER A 75 -35.65 -23.28 -42.62
C SER A 75 -35.29 -24.67 -42.07
N ASN A 76 -35.69 -24.91 -40.82
CA ASN A 76 -35.96 -26.21 -40.18
C ASN A 76 -35.20 -27.44 -40.70
N THR A 77 -34.13 -27.85 -39.99
CA THR A 77 -34.00 -29.20 -39.40
C THR A 77 -32.76 -29.26 -38.49
N ILE A 78 -32.92 -29.75 -37.26
CA ILE A 78 -31.86 -30.00 -36.27
C ILE A 78 -31.21 -31.36 -36.56
N PRO A 79 -29.87 -31.48 -36.51
CA PRO A 79 -29.27 -32.44 -35.57
C PRO A 79 -27.98 -31.96 -34.86
N GLU A 80 -27.95 -32.25 -33.56
CA GLU A 80 -26.84 -32.46 -32.60
C GLU A 80 -25.59 -31.56 -32.63
N GLU A 81 -25.46 -30.80 -31.54
CA GLU A 81 -24.36 -29.91 -31.15
C GLU A 81 -23.06 -30.69 -30.90
N VAL A 82 -22.12 -30.60 -31.84
CA VAL A 82 -20.69 -30.85 -31.59
C VAL A 82 -20.03 -29.48 -31.47
N LEU A 83 -19.67 -29.09 -30.24
CA LEU A 83 -18.89 -27.87 -30.02
C LEU A 83 -17.55 -27.99 -30.78
N PRO A 84 -17.13 -26.95 -31.53
CA PRO A 84 -15.76 -26.90 -32.06
C PRO A 84 -14.78 -26.84 -30.87
N PRO A 85 -13.57 -27.40 -31.01
CA PRO A 85 -12.54 -27.22 -30.00
C PRO A 85 -12.28 -25.72 -29.78
N PRO A 86 -11.92 -25.30 -28.56
CA PRO A 86 -11.60 -23.90 -28.27
C PRO A 86 -10.53 -23.40 -29.25
N PRO A 87 -10.54 -22.09 -29.61
CA PRO A 87 -9.47 -21.53 -30.40
C PRO A 87 -8.14 -21.82 -29.69
N GLU A 88 -7.15 -22.31 -30.44
CA GLU A 88 -5.80 -22.46 -29.90
C GLU A 88 -5.37 -21.11 -29.33
N SER A 89 -4.91 -21.11 -28.08
CA SER A 89 -4.27 -19.97 -27.45
C SER A 89 -3.14 -19.50 -28.37
N GLU A 90 -3.20 -18.25 -28.83
CA GLU A 90 -2.05 -17.63 -29.47
C GLU A 90 -0.87 -17.74 -28.51
N ILE A 91 0.13 -18.51 -28.93
CA ILE A 91 1.39 -18.65 -28.23
C ILE A 91 2.03 -17.27 -28.33
N THR A 92 2.15 -16.56 -27.20
CA THR A 92 3.02 -15.38 -27.13
C THR A 92 4.41 -15.83 -27.59
N PRO A 93 4.96 -15.27 -28.69
CA PRO A 93 6.17 -15.80 -29.27
C PRO A 93 7.30 -15.70 -28.25
N GLU A 94 7.91 -16.83 -27.91
CA GLU A 94 9.16 -16.87 -27.17
C GLU A 94 10.22 -16.17 -28.05
N ILE A 95 10.53 -14.92 -27.74
CA ILE A 95 11.51 -14.14 -28.50
C ILE A 95 12.90 -14.70 -28.15
N ASP A 96 13.47 -15.50 -29.05
CA ASP A 96 14.88 -15.91 -29.00
C ASP A 96 15.78 -14.69 -28.74
N THR A 97 16.78 -14.86 -27.88
CA THR A 97 17.88 -13.91 -27.58
C THR A 97 18.39 -13.09 -28.78
N THR A 98 18.46 -13.65 -29.98
CA THR A 98 18.87 -12.97 -31.22
C THR A 98 17.87 -11.89 -31.65
N ASN A 99 16.58 -12.12 -31.42
CA ASN A 99 15.51 -11.17 -31.73
C ASN A 99 15.34 -10.12 -30.61
N GLN A 100 15.66 -10.46 -29.35
CA GLN A 100 15.73 -9.49 -28.25
C GLN A 100 16.79 -8.42 -28.52
N VAL A 101 17.99 -8.82 -28.96
CA VAL A 101 19.07 -7.88 -29.33
C VAL A 101 18.65 -6.94 -30.46
N LYS A 102 17.93 -7.45 -31.48
CA LYS A 102 17.41 -6.61 -32.57
C LYS A 102 16.36 -5.61 -32.08
N TYR A 103 15.48 -6.03 -31.17
CA TYR A 103 14.46 -5.16 -30.60
C TYR A 103 15.08 -4.04 -29.74
N VAL A 104 16.05 -4.37 -28.89
CA VAL A 104 16.81 -3.37 -28.10
C VAL A 104 17.54 -2.38 -29.01
N GLN A 105 18.12 -2.83 -30.12
CA GLN A 105 18.76 -1.94 -31.10
C GLN A 105 17.75 -0.98 -31.75
N LEU A 106 16.59 -1.51 -32.16
CA LEU A 106 15.52 -0.71 -32.75
C LEU A 106 15.00 0.35 -31.76
N MET A 107 14.73 -0.03 -30.51
CA MET A 107 14.23 0.89 -29.49
C MET A 107 15.25 1.97 -29.12
N ASN A 108 16.53 1.63 -29.00
CA ASN A 108 17.60 2.62 -28.79
C ASN A 108 17.72 3.61 -29.96
N GLU A 109 17.57 3.13 -31.19
CA GLU A 109 17.54 3.99 -32.38
C GLU A 109 16.36 4.97 -32.32
N MET A 110 15.17 4.47 -31.97
CA MET A 110 13.96 5.29 -31.91
C MET A 110 13.99 6.29 -30.74
N ALA A 111 14.50 5.89 -29.57
CA ALA A 111 14.75 6.78 -28.44
C ALA A 111 15.71 7.92 -28.83
N SER A 112 16.81 7.60 -29.52
CA SER A 112 17.78 8.60 -29.99
C SER A 112 17.13 9.61 -30.93
N LYS A 113 16.28 9.16 -31.87
CA LYS A 113 15.51 10.04 -32.76
C LYS A 113 14.52 10.93 -31.99
N MET A 114 13.86 10.41 -30.95
CA MET A 114 12.98 11.21 -30.08
C MET A 114 13.77 12.30 -29.36
N ILE A 115 14.92 11.96 -28.77
CA ILE A 115 15.78 12.92 -28.06
C ILE A 115 16.27 14.03 -29.00
N GLU A 116 16.75 13.68 -30.19
CA GLU A 116 17.17 14.66 -31.21
C GLU A 116 16.01 15.56 -31.62
N ARG A 117 14.81 14.99 -31.82
CA ARG A 117 13.61 15.74 -32.16
C ARG A 117 13.21 16.70 -31.03
N VAL A 118 13.24 16.28 -29.77
CA VAL A 118 12.96 17.16 -28.63
C VAL A 118 13.98 18.31 -28.55
N LYS A 119 15.28 18.03 -28.78
CA LYS A 119 16.33 19.08 -28.83
C LYS A 119 16.07 20.10 -29.94
N GLU A 120 15.68 19.64 -31.13
CA GLU A 120 15.27 20.51 -32.24
C GLU A 120 14.08 21.38 -31.86
N LEU A 121 13.03 20.78 -31.29
CA LEU A 121 11.80 21.48 -30.92
C LEU A 121 12.02 22.51 -29.79
N LYS A 122 12.91 22.22 -28.84
CA LYS A 122 13.38 23.19 -27.85
C LYS A 122 14.12 24.37 -28.51
N SER A 123 14.93 24.10 -29.54
CA SER A 123 15.56 25.18 -30.31
C SER A 123 14.53 26.05 -31.04
N PHE A 124 13.48 25.45 -31.61
CA PHE A 124 12.37 26.18 -32.23
C PHE A 124 11.61 27.01 -31.21
N ALA A 125 11.28 26.42 -30.06
CA ALA A 125 10.63 27.14 -28.97
C ALA A 125 11.48 28.33 -28.48
N ASN A 126 12.81 28.31 -28.61
CA ASN A 126 13.67 29.43 -28.22
C ASN A 126 13.89 30.46 -29.33
N ASN A 127 13.41 30.22 -30.55
CA ASN A 127 13.54 31.14 -31.66
C ASN A 127 12.20 31.90 -31.89
N PRO A 128 12.19 33.25 -31.82
CA PRO A 128 10.98 34.06 -31.97
C PRO A 128 10.29 33.94 -33.33
N GLU A 129 10.92 33.34 -34.34
CA GLU A 129 10.28 33.05 -35.64
C GLU A 129 9.37 31.82 -35.62
N PHE A 130 9.52 30.93 -34.62
CA PHE A 130 8.86 29.63 -34.59
C PHE A 130 7.83 29.46 -33.46
N TYR A 131 7.75 30.42 -32.53
CA TYR A 131 6.75 30.40 -31.47
C TYR A 131 5.80 31.60 -31.52
N PHE A 132 4.61 31.43 -30.97
CA PHE A 132 3.63 32.50 -30.77
C PHE A 132 2.97 32.37 -29.39
N PHE A 133 2.32 33.44 -28.93
CA PHE A 133 1.58 33.42 -27.67
C PHE A 133 0.08 33.42 -27.93
N LYS A 134 -0.65 32.56 -27.20
CA LYS A 134 -2.10 32.49 -27.19
C LYS A 134 -2.55 32.27 -25.75
N ASP A 135 -3.51 33.07 -25.27
CA ASP A 135 -4.07 32.96 -23.92
C ASP A 135 -3.02 32.96 -22.79
N GLY A 136 -1.95 33.75 -22.95
CA GLY A 136 -0.85 33.85 -21.98
C GLY A 136 0.14 32.67 -21.99
N LYS A 137 -0.07 31.68 -22.87
CA LYS A 137 0.76 30.50 -23.03
C LYS A 137 1.54 30.55 -24.34
N LYS A 138 2.73 29.95 -24.34
CA LYS A 138 3.63 29.90 -25.49
C LYS A 138 3.34 28.65 -26.31
N TYR A 139 3.32 28.77 -27.64
CA TYR A 139 3.06 27.67 -28.56
C TYR A 139 4.07 27.63 -29.69
N ILE A 140 4.34 26.45 -30.24
CA ILE A 140 4.93 26.27 -31.57
C ILE A 140 3.90 25.60 -32.48
N GLU A 141 3.93 25.93 -33.77
CA GLU A 141 3.08 25.26 -34.77
C GLU A 141 3.92 24.30 -35.62
N LEU A 142 3.49 23.04 -35.70
CA LEU A 142 4.09 22.03 -36.57
C LEU A 142 2.99 21.44 -37.45
N ASN A 143 3.11 21.60 -38.77
CA ASN A 143 2.16 21.08 -39.77
C ASN A 143 0.68 21.35 -39.44
N GLY A 144 0.35 22.57 -38.97
CA GLY A 144 -1.02 22.97 -38.64
C GLY A 144 -1.50 22.54 -37.25
N ILE A 145 -0.63 21.94 -36.42
CA ILE A 145 -0.94 21.59 -35.02
C ILE A 145 -0.15 22.50 -34.08
N ASN A 146 -0.87 23.11 -33.13
CA ASN A 146 -0.29 23.97 -32.11
C ASN A 146 0.04 23.14 -30.86
N TYR A 147 1.32 23.16 -30.48
CA TYR A 147 1.81 22.50 -29.26
C TYR A 147 2.14 23.56 -28.23
N GLU A 148 1.54 23.47 -27.05
CA GLU A 148 1.89 24.34 -25.93
C GLU A 148 3.34 24.04 -25.51
N ILE A 149 4.11 25.07 -25.17
CA ILE A 149 5.46 24.93 -24.66
C ILE A 149 5.43 25.01 -23.14
N ASP A 150 5.91 23.97 -22.50
CA ASP A 150 6.08 23.94 -21.05
C ASP A 150 6.98 25.10 -20.59
N GLN A 151 6.55 25.80 -19.54
CA GLN A 151 7.20 27.03 -19.09
C GLN A 151 8.52 26.78 -18.38
N GLU A 152 8.65 25.63 -17.72
CA GLU A 152 9.83 25.29 -16.92
C GLU A 152 10.91 24.63 -17.79
N HIS A 153 10.51 23.73 -18.68
CA HIS A 153 11.40 22.85 -19.42
C HIS A 153 11.56 23.24 -20.91
N GLY A 154 10.68 24.09 -21.44
CA GLY A 154 10.74 24.59 -22.83
C GLY A 154 10.42 23.53 -23.89
N THR A 155 9.77 22.43 -23.49
CA THR A 155 9.41 21.26 -24.30
C THR A 155 7.97 21.33 -24.80
N PRO A 156 7.64 20.76 -25.97
CA PRO A 156 6.26 20.72 -26.45
C PRO A 156 5.38 19.75 -25.69
N ILE A 157 4.19 20.19 -25.29
CA ILE A 157 3.13 19.41 -24.66
C ILE A 157 2.23 18.87 -25.77
N VAL A 158 2.01 17.55 -25.79
CA VAL A 158 1.12 16.93 -26.77
C VAL A 158 -0.34 17.25 -26.40
N PRO A 159 -1.13 17.87 -27.29
CA PRO A 159 -2.49 18.24 -26.97
C PRO A 159 -3.35 17.00 -26.75
N LEU A 160 -4.12 16.96 -25.67
CA LEU A 160 -5.11 15.90 -25.42
C LEU A 160 -6.11 15.84 -26.58
N ARG A 161 -6.18 14.67 -27.22
CA ARG A 161 -7.13 14.35 -28.30
C ARG A 161 -7.90 13.09 -27.95
N ASN A 162 -8.83 12.71 -28.83
CA ASN A 162 -9.50 11.41 -28.70
C ASN A 162 -8.44 10.30 -28.67
N TRP A 163 -8.63 9.30 -27.80
CA TRP A 163 -7.69 8.19 -27.61
C TRP A 163 -7.37 7.40 -28.89
N ALA A 164 -8.25 7.43 -29.89
CA ALA A 164 -8.02 6.82 -31.20
C ALA A 164 -7.31 7.73 -32.23
N ASP A 165 -7.02 8.99 -31.87
CA ASP A 165 -6.39 9.98 -32.74
C ASP A 165 -4.93 10.25 -32.30
N ASP A 166 -3.99 9.48 -32.85
CA ASP A 166 -2.56 9.64 -32.62
C ASP A 166 -1.88 10.70 -33.52
N SER A 167 -2.66 11.47 -34.30
CA SER A 167 -2.10 12.36 -35.33
C SER A 167 -1.23 13.47 -34.76
N ALA A 168 -1.54 14.00 -33.57
CA ALA A 168 -0.69 14.98 -32.90
C ALA A 168 0.65 14.37 -32.48
N THR A 169 0.64 13.13 -32.02
CA THR A 169 1.83 12.41 -31.59
C THR A 169 2.69 12.01 -32.78
N ARG A 170 2.10 11.41 -33.82
CA ARG A 170 2.79 11.09 -35.08
C ARG A 170 3.30 12.32 -35.80
N ASN A 171 2.62 13.47 -35.69
CA ASN A 171 3.14 14.70 -36.24
C ASN A 171 4.38 15.21 -35.49
N LEU A 172 4.40 15.05 -34.16
CA LEU A 172 5.54 15.44 -33.33
C LEU A 172 6.76 14.51 -33.58
N PHE A 173 6.51 13.20 -33.64
CA PHE A 173 7.50 12.13 -33.86
C PHE A 173 7.25 11.37 -35.17
N SER A 174 7.35 12.10 -36.30
CA SER A 174 7.00 11.60 -37.65
C SER A 174 7.82 10.42 -38.20
N PHE A 175 8.88 10.05 -37.50
CA PHE A 175 9.74 8.92 -37.87
C PHE A 175 9.21 7.55 -37.43
N PHE A 176 8.14 7.50 -36.64
CA PHE A 176 7.43 6.25 -36.32
C PHE A 176 6.43 5.87 -37.41
N ASP A 177 6.57 4.66 -37.95
CA ASP A 177 5.63 4.12 -38.93
C ASP A 177 4.44 3.39 -38.27
N GLN A 178 3.65 2.69 -39.08
CA GLN A 178 2.42 2.02 -38.65
C GLN A 178 2.66 0.75 -37.82
N SER A 179 3.90 0.26 -37.71
CA SER A 179 4.24 -0.86 -36.81
C SER A 179 4.31 -0.42 -35.35
N TRP A 180 4.07 0.86 -35.05
CA TRP A 180 4.09 1.43 -33.71
C TRP A 180 2.72 1.96 -33.33
N GLU A 181 2.42 1.88 -32.05
CA GLU A 181 1.21 2.41 -31.43
C GLU A 181 1.55 3.38 -30.31
N PHE A 182 0.59 4.27 -30.03
CA PHE A 182 0.76 5.38 -29.11
C PHE A 182 -0.37 5.40 -28.08
N SER A 183 0.00 5.67 -26.83
CA SER A 183 -0.93 6.01 -25.76
C SER A 183 -0.55 7.39 -25.23
N MET A 184 -1.54 8.22 -24.90
CA MET A 184 -1.34 9.60 -24.46
C MET A 184 -1.84 9.76 -23.02
N TYR A 185 -1.10 10.53 -22.23
CA TYR A 185 -1.55 11.00 -20.90
C TYR A 185 -1.33 12.51 -20.81
N GLU A 186 -1.35 13.10 -19.61
CA GLU A 186 -1.24 14.54 -19.36
C GLU A 186 0.01 15.19 -20.02
N GLY A 187 -0.11 15.52 -21.30
CA GLY A 187 0.93 16.15 -22.12
C GLY A 187 1.98 15.21 -22.71
N GLY A 188 2.17 14.02 -22.15
CA GLY A 188 3.17 13.03 -22.56
C GLY A 188 2.64 11.94 -23.48
N VAL A 189 3.54 11.03 -23.88
CA VAL A 189 3.26 9.94 -24.82
C VAL A 189 4.01 8.67 -24.42
N VAL A 190 3.32 7.54 -24.43
CA VAL A 190 3.91 6.20 -24.41
C VAL A 190 3.87 5.60 -25.82
N VAL A 191 4.94 4.96 -26.26
CA VAL A 191 5.10 4.37 -27.59
C VAL A 191 5.48 2.90 -27.46
N ALA A 192 4.72 2.01 -28.11
CA ALA A 192 4.99 0.58 -28.16
C ALA A 192 5.08 0.09 -29.60
N ASN A 193 5.93 -0.91 -29.86
CA ASN A 193 5.94 -1.58 -31.15
C ASN A 193 4.88 -2.70 -31.16
N LYS A 194 4.10 -2.84 -32.23
CA LYS A 194 3.00 -3.82 -32.29
C LYS A 194 3.46 -5.27 -32.41
N ASP A 195 4.66 -5.49 -32.93
CA ASP A 195 5.21 -6.85 -33.15
C ASP A 195 6.05 -7.34 -31.96
N TRP A 196 6.60 -6.42 -31.16
CA TRP A 196 7.57 -6.73 -30.09
C TRP A 196 7.26 -6.10 -28.73
N GLY A 197 6.42 -5.07 -28.69
CA GLY A 197 5.99 -4.39 -27.47
C GLY A 197 4.80 -5.12 -26.86
N ASN A 198 4.79 -5.19 -25.53
CA ASN A 198 3.64 -5.59 -24.75
C ASN A 198 3.14 -4.34 -24.00
N TYR A 199 1.86 -4.00 -24.06
CA TYR A 199 1.26 -2.93 -23.25
C TYR A 199 0.54 -3.58 -22.06
N ASP A 200 1.32 -4.24 -21.20
CA ASP A 200 0.84 -4.76 -19.94
C ASP A 200 1.54 -3.99 -18.82
N TRP A 201 0.75 -3.35 -17.95
CA TRP A 201 1.26 -2.48 -16.89
C TRP A 201 2.14 -3.33 -15.95
N ASN A 202 3.42 -2.99 -15.83
CA ASN A 202 4.54 -3.73 -15.18
C ASN A 202 5.24 -4.84 -16.00
N ASN A 203 4.82 -5.16 -17.22
CA ASN A 203 5.43 -6.23 -18.04
C ASN A 203 5.73 -5.81 -19.51
N GLY A 204 5.59 -4.51 -19.82
CA GLY A 204 5.69 -3.96 -21.17
C GLY A 204 7.05 -3.40 -21.56
N CYS A 205 7.32 -3.30 -22.87
CA CYS A 205 8.49 -2.61 -23.42
C CYS A 205 8.07 -1.35 -24.16
N VAL A 206 8.34 -0.17 -23.62
CA VAL A 206 7.90 1.11 -24.22
C VAL A 206 9.00 2.18 -24.27
N LEU A 207 8.77 3.17 -25.12
CA LEU A 207 9.44 4.47 -25.05
C LEU A 207 8.44 5.47 -24.51
N GLU A 208 8.87 6.34 -23.62
CA GLU A 208 7.99 7.37 -23.06
C GLU A 208 8.58 8.76 -23.31
N TYR A 209 7.74 9.70 -23.73
CA TYR A 209 8.05 11.11 -23.81
C TYR A 209 7.38 11.85 -22.65
N LEU A 210 8.21 12.43 -21.79
CA LEU A 210 7.86 13.12 -20.56
C LEU A 210 8.16 14.62 -20.71
N PRO A 211 7.20 15.45 -21.15
CA PRO A 211 7.45 16.88 -21.37
C PRO A 211 7.83 17.61 -20.06
N ASN A 212 7.36 17.13 -18.91
CA ASN A 212 7.59 17.74 -17.59
C ASN A 212 8.86 17.20 -16.89
N GLY A 213 9.55 16.22 -17.48
CA GLY A 213 10.78 15.61 -16.95
C GLY A 213 10.57 14.63 -15.78
N HIS A 214 11.31 13.52 -15.82
CA HIS A 214 11.58 12.62 -14.69
C HIS A 214 13.06 12.17 -14.82
N LEU A 215 13.80 12.12 -13.71
CA LEU A 215 15.19 11.62 -13.52
C LEU A 215 16.02 11.37 -14.82
N ASP A 216 17.02 12.25 -15.03
CA ASP A 216 17.94 12.39 -16.19
C ASP A 216 17.40 13.10 -17.47
N SER A 217 18.21 14.02 -18.00
CA SER A 217 17.80 15.30 -18.63
C SER A 217 17.35 15.29 -20.11
N ASP A 218 16.89 14.16 -20.66
CA ASP A 218 16.61 14.04 -22.11
C ASP A 218 15.11 13.94 -22.49
N TYR A 219 14.19 14.01 -21.51
CA TYR A 219 12.71 14.02 -21.69
C TYR A 219 12.13 12.78 -22.38
N VAL A 220 12.94 11.77 -22.61
CA VAL A 220 12.56 10.50 -23.23
C VAL A 220 13.08 9.38 -22.34
N LEU A 221 12.17 8.56 -21.81
CA LEU A 221 12.48 7.32 -21.12
C LEU A 221 12.53 6.19 -22.14
N ASN A 222 13.57 5.36 -22.05
CA ASN A 222 13.68 4.15 -22.85
C ASN A 222 13.73 2.94 -21.93
N GLU A 223 12.61 2.26 -21.80
CA GLU A 223 12.47 1.13 -20.88
C GLU A 223 13.14 -0.15 -21.41
N THR A 224 13.68 -0.19 -22.63
CA THR A 224 14.21 -1.47 -23.16
C THR A 224 15.31 -2.15 -22.36
N LEU A 225 16.02 -1.42 -21.50
CA LEU A 225 17.01 -2.01 -20.60
C LEU A 225 16.36 -2.58 -19.32
N THR A 226 15.20 -2.08 -18.89
CA THR A 226 14.44 -2.61 -17.75
C THR A 226 13.63 -3.86 -18.12
N CYS A 227 13.16 -3.92 -19.36
CA CYS A 227 12.22 -4.95 -19.81
C CYS A 227 12.82 -6.34 -20.02
N PHE A 228 14.15 -6.46 -20.18
CA PHE A 228 14.86 -7.75 -20.29
C PHE A 228 15.59 -8.14 -18.99
N VAL A 229 15.08 -7.70 -17.84
CA VAL A 229 15.71 -7.71 -16.51
C VAL A 229 16.57 -6.47 -16.27
N GLY A 230 15.97 -5.49 -15.59
CA GLY A 230 16.61 -4.60 -14.61
C GLY A 230 17.57 -3.53 -15.15
N SER A 231 17.08 -2.30 -15.31
CA SER A 231 17.87 -1.07 -15.07
C SER A 231 17.00 0.20 -15.11
N GLU A 232 16.42 0.60 -13.98
CA GLU A 232 16.27 2.03 -13.72
C GLU A 232 17.32 2.41 -12.68
N THR A 233 17.90 3.58 -12.87
CA THR A 233 19.07 4.17 -12.20
C THR A 233 20.43 3.70 -12.74
N HIS A 234 21.29 4.66 -13.07
CA HIS A 234 22.72 4.46 -13.28
C HIS A 234 23.47 4.14 -11.97
N GLU A 235 22.76 3.79 -10.91
CA GLU A 235 23.29 3.22 -9.69
C GLU A 235 22.90 1.75 -9.61
N LYS A 236 23.84 0.90 -9.23
CA LYS A 236 23.56 -0.53 -9.06
C LYS A 236 22.66 -0.67 -7.84
N LEU A 237 21.46 -1.24 -8.01
CA LEU A 237 20.58 -1.60 -6.89
C LEU A 237 21.36 -2.33 -5.80
N ASP A 238 21.03 -1.98 -4.55
CA ASP A 238 21.64 -2.57 -3.39
C ASP A 238 21.08 -3.98 -3.13
N ALA A 239 19.81 -4.23 -3.47
CA ALA A 239 19.22 -5.54 -3.53
C ALA A 239 19.51 -6.30 -4.83
N THR A 240 19.53 -7.62 -4.71
CA THR A 240 19.46 -8.55 -5.83
C THR A 240 18.05 -9.14 -5.87
N HIS A 241 17.33 -8.91 -6.96
CA HIS A 241 16.02 -9.51 -7.19
C HIS A 241 16.16 -10.82 -7.97
N LEU A 242 15.60 -11.90 -7.44
CA LEU A 242 15.50 -13.19 -8.09
C LEU A 242 14.05 -13.43 -8.49
N ALA A 243 13.84 -13.49 -9.80
CA ALA A 243 12.53 -13.74 -10.38
C ALA A 243 12.09 -15.22 -10.25
N PRO A 244 10.78 -15.52 -10.30
CA PRO A 244 10.22 -16.86 -10.06
C PRO A 244 10.80 -17.93 -10.98
N TYR A 245 11.12 -17.57 -12.23
CA TYR A 245 11.67 -18.51 -13.21
C TYR A 245 13.01 -19.11 -12.77
N LYS A 246 13.79 -18.43 -11.89
CA LYS A 246 15.02 -18.97 -11.30
C LYS A 246 14.76 -20.22 -10.46
N PHE A 247 13.56 -20.31 -9.89
CA PHE A 247 13.07 -21.47 -9.15
C PHE A 247 12.21 -22.39 -10.02
N GLY A 248 12.02 -22.04 -11.30
CA GLY A 248 11.18 -22.79 -12.23
C GLY A 248 9.69 -22.57 -12.03
N VAL A 249 9.32 -21.49 -11.33
CA VAL A 249 7.93 -21.05 -11.11
C VAL A 249 7.53 -20.11 -12.24
N ASN A 250 6.29 -20.22 -12.72
CA ASN A 250 5.75 -19.27 -13.70
C ASN A 250 5.41 -17.96 -13.00
N ALA A 251 5.97 -16.83 -13.48
CA ALA A 251 5.77 -15.53 -12.86
C ALA A 251 4.31 -15.06 -12.87
N GLU A 252 3.55 -15.40 -13.91
CA GLU A 252 2.14 -14.98 -14.07
C GLU A 252 1.23 -15.55 -12.96
N TYR A 253 1.55 -16.74 -12.48
CA TYR A 253 0.75 -17.47 -11.49
C TYR A 253 1.51 -17.70 -10.16
N ALA A 254 2.64 -17.01 -9.98
CA ALA A 254 3.48 -17.18 -8.81
C ALA A 254 2.74 -16.80 -7.51
N ASN A 255 2.78 -17.72 -6.56
CA ASN A 255 2.33 -17.57 -5.19
C ASN A 255 3.29 -18.38 -4.30
N MET A 256 4.51 -17.85 -4.17
CA MET A 256 5.54 -18.47 -3.37
C MET A 256 5.21 -18.24 -1.89
N VAL A 257 5.07 -19.31 -1.11
CA VAL A 257 4.53 -19.27 0.26
C VAL A 257 5.57 -19.45 1.35
N SER A 258 6.73 -20.01 1.02
CA SER A 258 7.83 -20.19 1.97
C SER A 258 9.18 -20.26 1.28
N ILE A 259 10.22 -19.78 1.96
CA ILE A 259 11.61 -19.80 1.50
C ILE A 259 12.51 -20.49 2.53
N GLU A 260 13.52 -21.20 2.05
CA GLU A 260 14.48 -21.90 2.89
C GLU A 260 15.84 -22.01 2.19
N GLN A 261 16.91 -22.19 2.96
CA GLN A 261 18.24 -22.44 2.45
C GLN A 261 18.74 -23.84 2.79
N LEU A 262 19.47 -24.45 1.85
CA LEU A 262 20.21 -25.68 2.12
C LEU A 262 21.56 -25.67 1.40
N GLY A 263 22.62 -25.32 2.14
CA GLY A 263 23.94 -25.09 1.56
C GLY A 263 23.91 -23.93 0.57
N ASP A 264 24.38 -24.14 -0.66
CA ASP A 264 24.38 -23.12 -1.73
C ASP A 264 23.02 -23.01 -2.46
N LYS A 265 21.99 -23.74 -2.00
CA LYS A 265 20.67 -23.79 -2.65
C LYS A 265 19.68 -22.90 -1.92
N LEU A 266 18.99 -22.07 -2.68
CA LEU A 266 17.82 -21.31 -2.24
C LEU A 266 16.56 -22.03 -2.73
N ILE A 267 15.60 -22.23 -1.84
CA ILE A 267 14.48 -23.14 -2.06
C ILE A 267 13.19 -22.39 -1.77
N VAL A 268 12.23 -22.47 -2.68
CA VAL A 268 10.90 -21.87 -2.51
C VAL A 268 9.81 -22.92 -2.63
N ALA A 269 8.79 -22.81 -1.79
CA ALA A 269 7.54 -23.53 -1.96
C ALA A 269 6.56 -22.63 -2.73
N GLN A 270 6.06 -23.12 -3.85
CA GLN A 270 5.03 -22.49 -4.66
C GLN A 270 3.72 -23.24 -4.43
N SER A 271 2.65 -22.51 -4.11
CA SER A 271 1.31 -23.10 -3.98
C SER A 271 0.28 -22.15 -4.60
N PRO A 272 -0.23 -22.43 -5.82
CA PRO A 272 -1.17 -21.55 -6.51
C PRO A 272 -2.40 -21.19 -5.66
N THR A 273 -2.90 -19.97 -5.86
CA THR A 273 -4.17 -19.52 -5.26
C THR A 273 -5.35 -20.31 -5.83
N ALA A 274 -6.52 -20.22 -5.20
CA ALA A 274 -7.73 -20.87 -5.72
C ALA A 274 -8.04 -20.45 -7.17
N GLU A 275 -7.80 -19.18 -7.50
CA GLU A 275 -8.03 -18.59 -8.83
C GLU A 275 -7.05 -19.13 -9.87
N ASN A 276 -5.78 -19.35 -9.49
CA ASN A 276 -4.72 -19.78 -10.41
C ASN A 276 -4.51 -21.31 -10.43
N SER A 277 -5.22 -22.05 -9.58
CA SER A 277 -5.05 -23.51 -9.40
C SER A 277 -5.32 -24.37 -10.65
N GLN A 278 -5.95 -23.80 -11.68
CA GLN A 278 -6.16 -24.46 -12.97
C GLN A 278 -4.98 -24.29 -13.93
N ASN A 279 -4.15 -23.27 -13.72
CA ASN A 279 -3.09 -22.85 -14.65
C ASN A 279 -1.68 -23.15 -14.15
N ASP A 280 -1.52 -23.44 -12.85
CA ASP A 280 -0.24 -23.80 -12.26
C ASP A 280 -0.40 -24.93 -11.22
N VAL A 281 0.70 -25.58 -10.86
CA VAL A 281 0.73 -26.70 -9.91
C VAL A 281 1.65 -26.40 -8.73
N PRO A 282 1.29 -26.84 -7.50
CA PRO A 282 2.19 -26.73 -6.36
C PRO A 282 3.51 -27.46 -6.59
N MET A 283 4.62 -26.81 -6.25
CA MET A 283 5.96 -27.36 -6.43
C MET A 283 6.96 -26.76 -5.44
N VAL A 284 8.05 -27.48 -5.20
CA VAL A 284 9.25 -26.91 -4.57
C VAL A 284 10.27 -26.60 -5.66
N GLY A 285 10.61 -25.32 -5.80
CA GLY A 285 11.63 -24.84 -6.71
C GLY A 285 12.97 -24.68 -5.99
N ILE A 286 14.04 -25.26 -6.54
CA ILE A 286 15.38 -25.27 -5.94
C ILE A 286 16.33 -24.57 -6.91
N TYR A 287 16.85 -23.42 -6.52
CA TYR A 287 17.87 -22.68 -7.25
C TYR A 287 19.23 -22.86 -6.59
N ASP A 288 20.14 -23.56 -7.27
CA ASP A 288 21.54 -23.64 -6.86
C ASP A 288 22.25 -22.33 -7.25
N THR A 289 22.54 -21.50 -6.26
CA THR A 289 23.09 -20.15 -6.47
C THR A 289 24.51 -20.17 -7.03
N LYS A 290 25.24 -21.27 -6.84
CA LYS A 290 26.64 -21.44 -7.27
C LYS A 290 26.75 -22.08 -8.64
N ALA A 291 25.96 -23.12 -8.89
CA ALA A 291 25.89 -23.78 -10.19
C ALA A 291 25.02 -23.01 -11.20
N ASN A 292 24.18 -22.08 -10.71
CA ASN A 292 23.16 -21.37 -11.49
C ASN A 292 22.23 -22.35 -12.24
N THR A 293 21.75 -23.37 -11.51
CA THR A 293 20.87 -24.41 -12.03
C THR A 293 19.59 -24.53 -11.21
N THR A 294 18.50 -24.93 -11.86
CA THR A 294 17.19 -25.07 -11.25
C THR A 294 16.74 -26.53 -11.23
N THR A 295 16.24 -27.01 -10.09
CA THR A 295 15.60 -28.32 -9.91
C THR A 295 14.19 -28.13 -9.34
N LYS A 296 13.27 -29.04 -9.64
CA LYS A 296 11.88 -28.98 -9.18
C LYS A 296 11.47 -30.28 -8.49
N ILE A 297 10.66 -30.18 -7.44
CA ILE A 297 9.99 -31.31 -6.79
C ILE A 297 8.48 -31.08 -6.88
N PHE A 298 7.78 -31.98 -7.56
CA PHE A 298 6.32 -31.92 -7.75
C PHE A 298 5.54 -32.78 -6.75
N GLY A 299 6.22 -33.56 -5.91
CA GLY A 299 5.61 -34.51 -4.98
C GLY A 299 6.59 -35.57 -4.53
N ILE A 300 6.10 -36.59 -3.82
CA ILE A 300 6.90 -37.78 -3.45
C ILE A 300 7.38 -38.52 -4.71
N ASN A 301 6.47 -38.64 -5.69
CA ASN A 301 6.70 -39.24 -7.01
C ASN A 301 5.62 -38.72 -7.98
N LYS A 302 5.66 -39.19 -9.23
CA LYS A 302 4.72 -38.77 -10.28
C LYS A 302 3.27 -39.15 -9.97
N GLU A 303 3.07 -40.24 -9.23
CA GLU A 303 1.76 -40.76 -8.85
C GLU A 303 1.18 -40.05 -7.62
N GLN A 304 2.00 -39.34 -6.86
CA GLN A 304 1.63 -38.62 -5.63
C GLN A 304 2.10 -37.15 -5.69
N PRO A 305 1.56 -36.35 -6.62
CA PRO A 305 1.90 -34.94 -6.74
C PRO A 305 1.35 -34.12 -5.57
N TYR A 306 1.96 -32.95 -5.35
CA TYR A 306 1.47 -31.95 -4.42
C TYR A 306 0.16 -31.33 -4.91
N LYS A 307 -0.62 -30.84 -3.93
CA LYS A 307 -1.93 -30.19 -4.11
C LYS A 307 -2.03 -28.89 -3.32
N GLY A 308 -1.00 -28.60 -2.54
CA GLY A 308 -0.82 -27.43 -1.71
C GLY A 308 0.44 -27.63 -0.88
N LEU A 309 1.16 -26.55 -0.64
CA LEU A 309 2.35 -26.51 0.21
C LEU A 309 2.17 -25.38 1.23
N ASP A 310 2.71 -25.58 2.43
CA ASP A 310 2.49 -24.69 3.58
C ASP A 310 3.78 -24.00 4.05
N ASP A 311 4.88 -24.75 4.07
CA ASP A 311 6.12 -24.33 4.71
C ASP A 311 7.32 -25.19 4.28
N LEU A 312 8.52 -24.64 4.41
CA LEU A 312 9.79 -25.34 4.23
C LEU A 312 10.65 -25.20 5.48
N ARG A 313 11.35 -26.28 5.86
CA ARG A 313 12.41 -26.22 6.86
C ARG A 313 13.63 -27.05 6.48
N SER A 314 14.81 -26.52 6.74
CA SER A 314 16.06 -27.25 6.63
C SER A 314 16.52 -27.75 8.00
N TYR A 315 16.95 -29.01 8.07
CA TYR A 315 17.58 -29.55 9.28
C TYR A 315 18.53 -30.70 8.93
N ASN A 316 19.77 -30.65 9.43
CA ASN A 316 20.79 -31.70 9.27
C ASN A 316 20.97 -32.20 7.82
N SER A 317 21.16 -31.28 6.86
CA SER A 317 21.29 -31.56 5.42
C SER A 317 20.06 -32.23 4.76
N GLN A 318 18.89 -32.16 5.40
CA GLN A 318 17.61 -32.59 4.85
C GLN A 318 16.68 -31.39 4.67
N LEU A 319 15.82 -31.49 3.66
CA LEU A 319 14.73 -30.56 3.41
C LEU A 319 13.42 -31.20 3.86
N PHE A 320 12.69 -30.51 4.72
CA PHE A 320 11.36 -30.88 5.19
C PHE A 320 10.34 -29.98 4.50
N VAL A 321 9.40 -30.61 3.81
CA VAL A 321 8.35 -29.94 3.03
C VAL A 321 7.02 -30.15 3.74
N SER A 322 6.46 -29.09 4.30
CA SER A 322 5.13 -29.13 4.91
C SER A 322 4.06 -29.10 3.81
N ALA A 323 3.35 -30.21 3.67
CA ALA A 323 2.19 -30.34 2.77
C ALA A 323 0.95 -30.74 3.59
N ILE A 324 0.87 -30.28 4.84
CA ILE A 324 -0.04 -30.80 5.84
C ILE A 324 -1.49 -30.44 5.51
N LYS A 325 -1.78 -29.20 5.05
CA LYS A 325 -3.17 -28.79 4.75
C LYS A 325 -3.77 -29.64 3.62
N ALA A 326 -2.98 -29.97 2.61
CA ALA A 326 -3.44 -30.70 1.44
C ALA A 326 -3.30 -32.23 1.57
N HIS A 327 -2.31 -32.72 2.32
CA HIS A 327 -1.91 -34.13 2.34
C HIS A 327 -1.75 -34.75 3.73
N ASN A 328 -1.89 -33.99 4.81
CA ASN A 328 -1.68 -34.44 6.20
C ASN A 328 -0.29 -35.07 6.42
N ARG A 329 0.76 -34.52 5.80
CA ARG A 329 2.13 -35.02 5.94
C ARG A 329 3.20 -33.96 5.80
N ILE A 330 4.37 -34.26 6.36
CA ILE A 330 5.64 -33.58 6.09
C ILE A 330 6.51 -34.56 5.30
N ASP A 331 6.98 -34.15 4.13
CA ASP A 331 7.83 -34.97 3.26
C ASP A 331 9.30 -34.57 3.42
N VAL A 332 10.20 -35.54 3.52
CA VAL A 332 11.63 -35.32 3.76
C VAL A 332 12.45 -35.72 2.55
N PHE A 333 13.30 -34.80 2.09
CA PHE A 333 14.17 -34.97 0.94
C PHE A 333 15.64 -34.81 1.34
N SER A 334 16.52 -35.51 0.64
CA SER A 334 17.97 -35.31 0.76
C SER A 334 18.36 -33.93 0.24
N GLY A 335 19.12 -33.18 1.03
CA GLY A 335 19.65 -31.89 0.60
C GLY A 335 20.69 -31.96 -0.52
N GLU A 336 21.37 -33.10 -0.67
CA GLU A 336 22.41 -33.28 -1.68
C GLU A 336 21.80 -33.41 -3.08
N ASN A 337 20.84 -34.31 -3.25
CA ASN A 337 20.33 -34.72 -4.56
C ASN A 337 18.81 -34.54 -4.73
N SER A 338 18.14 -33.94 -3.75
CA SER A 338 16.70 -33.64 -3.77
C SER A 338 15.81 -34.89 -3.94
N GLN A 339 16.33 -36.08 -3.60
CA GLN A 339 15.56 -37.32 -3.65
C GLN A 339 14.71 -37.49 -2.40
N TYR A 340 13.50 -37.99 -2.59
CA TYR A 340 12.60 -38.36 -1.49
C TYR A 340 13.26 -39.40 -0.58
N GLN A 341 13.15 -39.18 0.73
CA GLN A 341 13.66 -40.10 1.74
C GLN A 341 12.52 -40.79 2.48
N TYR A 342 11.62 -40.04 3.11
CA TYR A 342 10.51 -40.57 3.90
C TYR A 342 9.49 -39.47 4.19
N SER A 343 8.35 -39.80 4.78
CA SER A 343 7.34 -38.82 5.22
C SER A 343 6.89 -39.06 6.65
N TYR A 344 6.41 -38.01 7.29
CA TYR A 344 5.68 -38.07 8.55
C TYR A 344 4.20 -37.84 8.31
N ALA A 345 3.34 -38.79 8.66
CA ALA A 345 1.89 -38.56 8.66
C ALA A 345 1.48 -37.80 9.93
N ILE A 346 0.85 -36.65 9.73
CA ILE A 346 0.51 -35.69 10.77
C ILE A 346 -0.96 -35.30 10.63
N LYS A 347 -1.71 -35.46 11.72
CA LYS A 347 -3.10 -34.99 11.82
C LYS A 347 -3.10 -33.56 12.37
N HIS A 348 -3.74 -32.65 11.64
CA HIS A 348 -3.57 -31.21 11.84
C HIS A 348 -4.85 -30.42 11.52
N ASN A 349 -5.02 -29.26 12.17
CA ASN A 349 -6.02 -28.28 11.77
C ASN A 349 -5.53 -26.85 12.08
N GLY A 350 -4.93 -26.17 11.11
CA GLY A 350 -4.33 -24.83 11.31
C GLY A 350 -3.38 -24.40 10.19
N GLN A 351 -2.43 -23.51 10.51
CA GLN A 351 -1.53 -22.89 9.54
C GLN A 351 -0.46 -23.80 8.95
N ALA A 352 -0.13 -24.91 9.64
CA ALA A 352 0.81 -25.92 9.15
C ALA A 352 2.27 -25.41 8.98
N LYS A 353 2.61 -24.31 9.64
CA LYS A 353 4.00 -23.88 9.84
C LYS A 353 4.73 -24.84 10.76
N ILE A 354 6.00 -25.10 10.47
CA ILE A 354 6.80 -26.12 11.16
C ILE A 354 8.11 -25.57 11.70
N ALA A 355 8.58 -26.17 12.80
CA ALA A 355 9.93 -25.98 13.32
C ALA A 355 10.50 -27.35 13.70
N ILE A 356 11.77 -27.58 13.41
CA ILE A 356 12.42 -28.89 13.57
C ILE A 356 13.76 -28.73 14.27
N ASN A 357 14.02 -29.56 15.27
CA ASN A 357 15.35 -29.72 15.86
C ASN A 357 15.66 -31.21 16.08
N GLU A 358 16.73 -31.53 16.80
CA GLU A 358 17.12 -32.92 17.09
C GLU A 358 16.06 -33.74 17.84
N GLN A 359 15.22 -33.10 18.65
CA GLN A 359 14.30 -33.78 19.58
C GLN A 359 12.85 -33.72 19.13
N TYR A 360 12.45 -32.63 18.46
CA TYR A 360 11.05 -32.30 18.22
C TYR A 360 10.77 -31.81 16.81
N ILE A 361 9.58 -32.14 16.33
CA ILE A 361 8.90 -31.50 15.20
C ILE A 361 7.70 -30.76 15.79
N LEU A 362 7.63 -29.46 15.56
CA LEU A 362 6.53 -28.62 16.02
C LEU A 362 5.68 -28.19 14.83
N VAL A 363 4.36 -28.15 15.03
CA VAL A 363 3.40 -27.80 13.98
C VAL A 363 2.39 -26.78 14.53
N ALA A 364 2.23 -25.65 13.84
CA ALA A 364 1.31 -24.57 14.21
C ALA A 364 -0.14 -24.87 13.81
N ASP A 365 -0.96 -25.31 14.78
CA ASP A 365 -2.42 -25.52 14.68
C ASP A 365 -3.21 -24.19 14.72
N ALA A 366 -4.54 -24.28 14.69
CA ALA A 366 -5.42 -23.12 14.69
C ALA A 366 -5.39 -22.30 16.00
N ASP A 367 -5.12 -22.94 17.13
CA ASP A 367 -5.20 -22.35 18.48
C ASP A 367 -4.07 -22.82 19.43
N LYS A 368 -3.06 -23.53 18.90
CA LYS A 368 -1.98 -24.14 19.67
C LYS A 368 -0.81 -24.55 18.77
N ILE A 369 0.26 -25.03 19.37
CA ILE A 369 1.37 -25.68 18.66
C ILE A 369 1.43 -27.12 19.13
N THR A 370 1.32 -28.08 18.21
CA THR A 370 1.47 -29.50 18.54
C THR A 370 2.93 -29.90 18.45
N VAL A 371 3.42 -30.58 19.48
CA VAL A 371 4.79 -31.08 19.58
C VAL A 371 4.81 -32.58 19.32
N TYR A 372 5.62 -33.01 18.36
CA TYR A 372 5.90 -34.41 18.06
C TYR A 372 7.37 -34.72 18.39
N GLN A 373 7.64 -35.96 18.78
CA GLN A 373 9.03 -36.41 18.91
C GLN A 373 9.65 -36.58 17.52
N HIS A 374 10.82 -36.00 17.29
CA HIS A 374 11.56 -36.18 16.05
C HIS A 374 12.24 -37.56 16.07
N ILE A 375 11.65 -38.52 15.37
CA ILE A 375 12.19 -39.86 15.26
C ILE A 375 12.38 -40.15 13.77
N PRO A 376 13.64 -40.23 13.27
CA PRO A 376 13.91 -40.59 11.87
C PRO A 376 13.12 -41.84 11.42
N ALA A 377 12.65 -41.82 10.18
CA ALA A 377 11.91 -42.93 9.56
C ALA A 377 12.82 -43.71 8.60
N MET A 378 12.41 -44.93 8.22
CA MET A 378 13.13 -45.71 7.22
C MET A 378 12.92 -45.12 5.82
N LEU A 379 13.88 -45.36 4.91
CA LEU A 379 13.76 -44.92 3.52
C LEU A 379 12.48 -45.47 2.87
N GLY A 380 11.64 -44.60 2.32
CA GLY A 380 10.36 -44.90 1.69
C GLY A 380 9.18 -45.02 2.67
N GLU A 381 9.41 -44.88 3.98
CA GLU A 381 8.36 -45.02 5.00
C GLU A 381 7.50 -43.75 5.11
N ILE A 382 6.19 -43.92 5.26
CA ILE A 382 5.30 -42.88 5.79
C ILE A 382 5.03 -43.21 7.26
N LYS A 383 5.72 -42.53 8.16
CA LYS A 383 5.68 -42.81 9.60
C LYS A 383 4.62 -41.95 10.28
N SER A 384 3.62 -42.60 10.89
CA SER A 384 2.61 -41.89 11.69
C SER A 384 3.18 -41.38 13.00
N LEU A 385 3.11 -40.06 13.22
CA LEU A 385 3.51 -39.45 14.49
C LEU A 385 2.30 -39.29 15.42
N GLN A 386 2.53 -39.49 16.71
CA GLN A 386 1.55 -39.17 17.75
C GLN A 386 1.99 -37.90 18.48
N PRO A 387 1.06 -36.98 18.81
CA PRO A 387 1.38 -35.82 19.62
C PRO A 387 2.04 -36.23 20.94
N LEU A 388 3.21 -35.68 21.20
CA LEU A 388 3.89 -35.80 22.49
C LEU A 388 3.25 -34.83 23.50
N ALA A 389 3.05 -33.57 23.09
CA ALA A 389 2.55 -32.49 23.95
C ALA A 389 1.95 -31.35 23.10
N TYR A 390 1.45 -30.32 23.78
CA TYR A 390 0.91 -29.11 23.17
C TYR A 390 1.48 -27.86 23.82
N LEU A 391 1.59 -26.76 23.07
CA LEU A 391 1.89 -25.43 23.57
C LEU A 391 0.63 -24.57 23.40
N ALA A 392 0.12 -24.01 24.49
CA ALA A 392 -1.06 -23.17 24.46
C ALA A 392 -0.75 -21.83 23.80
N TYR A 393 -1.53 -21.40 22.81
CA TYR A 393 -1.30 -20.16 22.07
C TYR A 393 -2.59 -19.34 21.99
N ALA A 394 -2.59 -18.13 22.56
CA ALA A 394 -3.80 -17.34 22.75
C ALA A 394 -4.07 -16.33 21.62
N HIS A 395 -3.16 -16.19 20.66
CA HIS A 395 -3.14 -15.09 19.68
C HIS A 395 -3.58 -15.54 18.28
N GLY A 396 -4.60 -16.40 18.22
CA GLY A 396 -5.12 -16.95 16.97
C GLY A 396 -4.14 -17.93 16.32
N GLN A 397 -3.84 -17.71 15.04
CA GLN A 397 -3.04 -18.63 14.25
C GLN A 397 -1.57 -18.18 14.19
N ALA A 398 -0.65 -19.06 14.60
CA ALA A 398 0.77 -18.78 14.49
C ALA A 398 1.23 -18.81 13.02
N SER A 399 1.98 -17.79 12.62
CA SER A 399 2.50 -17.60 11.26
C SER A 399 4.00 -17.92 11.13
N SER A 400 4.74 -17.97 12.24
CA SER A 400 6.13 -18.41 12.25
C SER A 400 6.52 -19.11 13.56
N LEU A 401 7.49 -20.02 13.46
CA LEU A 401 8.05 -20.81 14.55
C LEU A 401 9.58 -20.84 14.39
N GLU A 402 10.31 -20.43 15.42
CA GLU A 402 11.77 -20.30 15.37
C GLU A 402 12.43 -20.72 16.69
N PHE A 403 13.56 -21.42 16.60
CA PHE A 403 14.29 -21.87 17.78
C PHE A 403 15.35 -20.84 18.18
N ILE A 404 15.24 -20.35 19.41
CA ILE A 404 16.24 -19.46 20.00
C ILE A 404 16.96 -20.22 21.12
N GLY A 405 18.09 -20.84 20.76
CA GLY A 405 18.79 -21.77 21.64
C GLY A 405 17.91 -22.98 21.99
N SER A 406 17.62 -23.19 23.27
CA SER A 406 16.76 -24.29 23.74
C SER A 406 15.27 -23.92 23.85
N LYS A 407 14.89 -22.71 23.45
CA LYS A 407 13.52 -22.19 23.55
C LYS A 407 12.91 -22.01 22.17
N LEU A 408 11.58 -21.95 22.16
CA LEU A 408 10.81 -21.68 20.95
C LEU A 408 10.19 -20.29 21.04
N LEU A 409 10.45 -19.46 20.03
CA LEU A 409 9.69 -18.25 19.74
C LEU A 409 8.59 -18.59 18.72
N VAL A 410 7.38 -18.15 19.02
CA VAL A 410 6.20 -18.31 18.17
C VAL A 410 5.67 -16.93 17.81
N GLY A 411 5.52 -16.66 16.52
CA GLY A 411 4.97 -15.42 16.00
C GLY A 411 3.57 -15.59 15.39
N GLY A 412 2.77 -14.55 15.47
CA GLY A 412 1.51 -14.38 14.75
C GLY A 412 1.10 -12.92 14.63
N THR A 413 0.11 -12.65 13.78
CA THR A 413 -0.38 -11.29 13.50
C THR A 413 -1.12 -10.64 14.67
N GLN A 414 -1.59 -11.43 15.63
CA GLN A 414 -2.28 -10.92 16.83
C GLN A 414 -1.41 -10.93 18.10
N GLY A 415 -0.16 -11.40 18.00
CA GLY A 415 0.75 -11.50 19.14
C GLY A 415 1.76 -12.63 18.95
N SER A 416 2.62 -12.82 19.95
CA SER A 416 3.72 -13.79 19.94
C SER A 416 3.94 -14.39 21.33
N ALA A 417 4.70 -15.48 21.42
CA ALA A 417 4.94 -16.18 22.68
C ALA A 417 6.27 -16.92 22.72
N ILE A 418 6.85 -17.07 23.91
CA ILE A 418 8.09 -17.82 24.17
C ILE A 418 7.80 -19.04 25.05
N TYR A 419 8.37 -20.19 24.71
CA TYR A 419 8.20 -21.44 25.45
C TYR A 419 9.54 -22.07 25.87
N ASP A 420 9.57 -22.57 27.12
CA ASP A 420 10.62 -23.50 27.55
C ASP A 420 10.21 -24.93 27.24
N LEU A 421 11.00 -25.59 26.39
CA LEU A 421 10.75 -26.97 26.00
C LEU A 421 11.45 -27.97 26.95
N SER A 422 12.26 -27.52 27.92
CA SER A 422 13.03 -28.42 28.81
C SER A 422 12.17 -29.30 29.71
N THR A 423 10.92 -28.89 29.96
CA THR A 423 9.98 -29.57 30.86
C THR A 423 8.99 -30.47 30.12
N LEU A 424 9.14 -30.65 28.80
CA LEU A 424 8.22 -31.45 27.99
C LEU A 424 8.10 -32.90 28.47
N SER A 425 6.86 -33.38 28.54
CA SER A 425 6.51 -34.77 28.85
C SER A 425 5.16 -35.12 28.22
N GLN A 426 4.89 -36.42 28.11
CA GLN A 426 3.75 -36.95 27.36
C GLN A 426 2.40 -36.39 27.86
N GLY A 427 1.60 -35.88 26.92
CA GLY A 427 0.23 -35.42 27.13
C GLY A 427 0.09 -34.05 27.79
N MET A 428 1.18 -33.35 28.08
CA MET A 428 1.11 -32.04 28.74
C MET A 428 0.75 -30.92 27.75
N THR A 429 0.14 -29.86 28.30
CA THR A 429 0.03 -28.56 27.62
C THR A 429 0.86 -27.55 28.37
N ILE A 430 1.87 -26.98 27.71
CA ILE A 430 2.78 -25.98 28.28
C ILE A 430 2.21 -24.60 28.03
N GLN A 431 2.20 -23.78 29.08
CA GLN A 431 1.88 -22.35 28.97
C GLN A 431 3.14 -21.56 28.59
N PRO A 432 3.00 -20.46 27.85
CA PRO A 432 4.15 -19.64 27.49
C PRO A 432 4.83 -19.06 28.74
N MET A 433 6.16 -18.94 28.69
CA MET A 433 6.93 -18.19 29.68
C MET A 433 6.59 -16.71 29.61
N HIS A 434 6.49 -16.19 28.39
CA HIS A 434 6.12 -14.82 28.08
C HIS A 434 5.03 -14.83 27.01
N ASN A 435 3.96 -14.10 27.27
CA ASN A 435 2.78 -14.06 26.41
C ASN A 435 2.61 -12.65 25.85
N ASN A 436 2.52 -12.54 24.53
CA ASN A 436 2.41 -11.31 23.74
C ASN A 436 3.64 -10.38 23.80
N LEU A 437 4.63 -10.64 22.94
CA LEU A 437 5.79 -9.76 22.75
C LEU A 437 5.57 -8.71 21.65
N GLY A 438 4.34 -8.56 21.15
CA GLY A 438 4.04 -7.87 19.90
C GLY A 438 3.74 -8.85 18.75
N ALA A 439 3.19 -8.33 17.66
CA ALA A 439 2.83 -9.15 16.51
C ALA A 439 4.03 -9.39 15.60
N ILE A 440 4.29 -10.67 15.30
CA ILE A 440 5.43 -11.14 14.50
C ILE A 440 4.86 -11.92 13.31
N GLU A 441 4.97 -11.37 12.10
CA GLU A 441 4.40 -12.01 10.91
C GLU A 441 5.30 -13.12 10.38
N ALA A 442 6.59 -12.82 10.29
CA ALA A 442 7.63 -13.70 9.81
C ALA A 442 8.89 -13.45 10.64
N MET A 443 9.71 -14.49 10.78
CA MET A 443 10.99 -14.39 11.46
C MET A 443 11.93 -15.49 11.01
N ASP A 444 13.21 -15.22 11.16
CA ASP A 444 14.29 -16.18 11.06
C ASP A 444 15.39 -15.80 12.06
N ALA A 445 16.28 -16.73 12.40
CA ALA A 445 17.34 -16.49 13.35
C ALA A 445 18.67 -17.09 12.88
N ASN A 446 19.76 -16.41 13.22
CA ASN A 446 21.10 -16.96 13.11
C ASN A 446 21.77 -17.02 14.50
N ASP A 447 23.06 -17.33 14.56
CA ASP A 447 23.79 -17.45 15.84
C ASP A 447 23.85 -16.15 16.67
N LYS A 448 23.60 -14.99 16.05
CA LYS A 448 23.74 -13.68 16.68
C LYS A 448 22.42 -12.93 16.83
N TYR A 449 21.56 -12.98 15.82
CA TYR A 449 20.39 -12.12 15.70
C TYR A 449 19.11 -12.91 15.44
N ILE A 450 18.02 -12.39 15.98
CA ILE A 450 16.65 -12.71 15.56
C ILE A 450 16.21 -11.62 14.60
N PHE A 451 15.69 -12.01 13.45
CA PHE A 451 15.16 -11.12 12.43
C PHE A 451 13.67 -11.27 12.41
N ILE A 452 12.96 -10.18 12.60
CA ILE A 452 11.51 -10.18 12.79
C ILE A 452 10.90 -9.19 11.82
N LYS A 453 9.86 -9.62 11.10
CA LYS A 453 8.89 -8.71 10.49
C LYS A 453 7.80 -8.40 11.51
N GLU A 454 7.78 -7.16 11.98
CA GLU A 454 6.79 -6.72 12.96
C GLU A 454 5.51 -6.23 12.26
N ASN A 455 4.34 -6.62 12.79
CA ASN A 455 3.07 -6.06 12.36
C ASN A 455 2.70 -4.86 13.24
N ASN A 456 2.44 -3.72 12.61
CA ASN A 456 2.15 -2.46 13.30
C ASN A 456 0.67 -2.07 13.32
N GLY A 457 -0.22 -3.00 12.95
CA GLY A 457 -1.61 -3.06 13.41
C GLY A 457 -2.58 -1.94 13.01
N GLN A 458 -2.14 -0.83 12.42
CA GLN A 458 -3.02 0.33 12.13
C GLN A 458 -2.72 1.13 10.87
N TYR A 459 -1.55 0.97 10.22
CA TYR A 459 -1.20 1.75 9.03
C TYR A 459 -1.01 0.85 7.81
N VAL A 460 -1.70 1.18 6.71
CA VAL A 460 -1.62 0.56 5.37
C VAL A 460 -0.17 0.23 5.02
N GLU A 461 0.16 -1.01 4.61
CA GLU A 461 1.38 -1.60 3.97
C GLU A 461 2.79 -0.95 4.09
N SER A 462 2.94 0.22 4.71
CA SER A 462 4.01 1.20 4.64
C SER A 462 4.61 1.52 6.01
N THR A 463 4.22 0.78 7.06
CA THR A 463 4.82 0.92 8.40
C THR A 463 5.43 -0.36 8.92
N THR A 464 5.27 -1.49 8.22
CA THR A 464 5.92 -2.75 8.59
C THR A 464 7.43 -2.60 8.43
N ARG A 465 8.19 -3.03 9.46
CA ARG A 465 9.67 -2.98 9.47
C ARG A 465 10.26 -4.36 9.69
N PHE A 466 11.53 -4.51 9.30
CA PHE A 466 12.37 -5.61 9.75
C PHE A 466 13.20 -5.16 10.94
N ALA A 467 13.15 -5.92 12.02
CA ALA A 467 13.84 -5.65 13.26
C ALA A 467 14.88 -6.73 13.52
N MET A 468 16.11 -6.32 13.82
CA MET A 468 17.22 -7.19 14.19
C MET A 468 17.47 -7.08 15.69
N TYR A 469 17.25 -8.17 16.41
CA TYR A 469 17.45 -8.26 17.85
C TYR A 469 18.66 -9.12 18.17
N ASP A 470 19.63 -8.61 18.93
CA ASP A 470 20.74 -9.42 19.43
C ASP A 470 20.20 -10.49 20.40
N ILE A 471 20.53 -11.76 20.13
CA ILE A 471 19.99 -12.90 20.90
C ILE A 471 20.46 -12.85 22.35
N GLN A 472 21.70 -12.43 22.62
CA GLN A 472 22.20 -12.36 24.00
C GLN A 472 21.50 -11.25 24.78
N GLN A 473 21.25 -10.10 24.15
CA GLN A 473 20.46 -9.03 24.74
C GLN A 473 19.00 -9.44 24.93
N PHE A 474 18.39 -10.11 23.96
CA PHE A 474 17.03 -10.64 24.07
C PHE A 474 16.91 -11.59 25.27
N ILE A 475 17.85 -12.52 25.44
CA ILE A 475 17.90 -13.42 26.60
C ILE A 475 18.15 -12.64 27.91
N ALA A 476 19.09 -11.69 27.91
CA ALA A 476 19.39 -10.87 29.08
C ALA A 476 18.20 -9.97 29.51
N ASN A 477 17.35 -9.61 28.56
CA ASN A 477 16.09 -8.89 28.77
C ASN A 477 14.92 -9.83 29.13
N ASP A 478 15.19 -11.06 29.57
CA ASP A 478 14.18 -12.06 29.89
C ASP A 478 13.22 -12.30 28.71
N TYR A 479 13.77 -12.47 27.51
CA TYR A 479 13.03 -12.77 26.28
C TYR A 479 11.97 -11.72 25.92
N GLN A 480 12.20 -10.46 26.29
CA GLN A 480 11.39 -9.33 25.85
C GLN A 480 12.04 -8.62 24.67
N LEU A 481 11.23 -8.33 23.65
CA LEU A 481 11.60 -7.41 22.58
C LEU A 481 11.65 -5.99 23.18
N LYS A 482 12.79 -5.32 23.04
CA LYS A 482 13.01 -3.93 23.45
C LYS A 482 13.46 -3.13 22.23
N ASP A 483 14.36 -2.18 22.37
CA ASP A 483 14.98 -1.51 21.23
C ASP A 483 15.74 -2.53 20.37
N ALA A 484 15.41 -2.57 19.07
CA ALA A 484 16.12 -3.40 18.12
C ALA A 484 17.53 -2.84 17.91
N GLU A 485 18.54 -3.71 17.78
CA GLU A 485 19.90 -3.25 17.45
C GLU A 485 19.91 -2.54 16.10
N LYS A 486 19.15 -3.08 15.14
CA LYS A 486 18.91 -2.45 13.84
C LYS A 486 17.45 -2.57 13.45
N ALA A 487 16.92 -1.51 12.85
CA ALA A 487 15.59 -1.49 12.27
C ALA A 487 15.66 -1.04 10.81
N VAL A 488 15.16 -1.88 9.90
CA VAL A 488 15.11 -1.63 8.46
C VAL A 488 13.69 -1.23 8.09
N TYR A 489 13.55 -0.03 7.54
CA TYR A 489 12.25 0.47 7.06
C TYR A 489 12.14 0.37 5.53
N LEU A 490 13.26 0.53 4.82
CA LEU A 490 13.33 0.50 3.36
C LEU A 490 14.49 -0.38 2.89
N ILE A 491 14.34 -0.93 1.70
CA ILE A 491 15.37 -1.62 0.90
C ILE A 491 15.30 -0.98 -0.49
N ASP A 492 16.42 -0.48 -1.03
CA ASP A 492 16.44 0.18 -2.33
C ASP A 492 15.42 1.32 -2.46
N HIS A 493 15.15 2.05 -1.38
CA HIS A 493 14.09 3.08 -1.32
C HIS A 493 12.66 2.53 -1.40
N PHE A 494 12.47 1.21 -1.49
CA PHE A 494 11.18 0.54 -1.50
C PHE A 494 10.84 -0.09 -0.15
N TRP A 495 9.53 -0.19 0.11
CA TRP A 495 9.00 -0.89 1.27
C TRP A 495 9.35 -2.35 1.20
N VAL A 496 9.77 -2.90 2.33
CA VAL A 496 10.09 -4.32 2.38
C VAL A 496 8.78 -5.13 2.51
N SER A 497 8.35 -5.73 1.40
CA SER A 497 7.05 -6.40 1.28
C SER A 497 7.18 -7.93 1.27
N GLY A 498 7.90 -8.52 2.23
CA GLY A 498 8.04 -9.98 2.34
C GLY A 498 7.05 -10.62 3.30
N HIS A 499 6.45 -11.77 2.98
CA HIS A 499 5.63 -12.55 3.94
C HIS A 499 6.36 -13.76 4.52
N ASP A 500 7.53 -14.12 3.97
CA ASP A 500 8.47 -15.06 4.60
C ASP A 500 9.91 -14.54 4.48
N LEU A 501 10.79 -15.07 5.32
CA LEU A 501 12.14 -14.55 5.53
C LEU A 501 13.17 -15.65 5.67
N LEU A 502 14.37 -15.33 5.23
CA LEU A 502 15.56 -16.10 5.49
C LEU A 502 16.73 -15.15 5.74
N VAL A 503 17.57 -15.50 6.69
CA VAL A 503 18.81 -14.81 6.98
C VAL A 503 19.98 -15.74 6.71
N ARG A 504 20.88 -15.26 5.86
CA ARG A 504 22.07 -16.00 5.48
C ARG A 504 23.30 -15.13 5.57
N ASN A 505 24.32 -15.61 6.29
CA ASN A 505 25.61 -14.93 6.40
C ASN A 505 25.45 -13.46 6.87
N ASN A 506 25.51 -12.51 5.92
CA ASN A 506 25.36 -11.08 6.12
C ASN A 506 24.27 -10.51 5.19
N GLU A 507 23.26 -11.30 4.85
CA GLU A 507 22.17 -10.98 3.93
C GLU A 507 20.81 -11.30 4.56
N ILE A 508 19.81 -10.46 4.27
CA ILE A 508 18.39 -10.77 4.44
C ILE A 508 17.86 -11.18 3.07
N VAL A 509 17.07 -12.25 3.06
CA VAL A 509 16.31 -12.70 1.91
C VAL A 509 14.83 -12.59 2.26
N ALA A 510 14.10 -11.71 1.59
CA ALA A 510 12.67 -11.53 1.75
C ALA A 510 11.92 -12.20 0.60
N LEU A 511 10.88 -12.97 0.93
CA LEU A 511 10.01 -13.63 -0.04
C LEU A 511 8.70 -12.85 -0.17
N THR A 512 8.39 -12.43 -1.39
CA THR A 512 7.06 -11.98 -1.80
C THR A 512 6.36 -13.09 -2.60
N ASN A 513 5.11 -12.88 -3.03
CA ASN A 513 4.40 -13.88 -3.84
C ASN A 513 5.11 -14.19 -5.17
N THR A 514 5.82 -13.20 -5.72
CA THR A 514 6.31 -13.21 -7.11
C THR A 514 7.79 -12.86 -7.24
N ILE A 515 8.48 -12.47 -6.17
CA ILE A 515 9.90 -12.07 -6.21
C ILE A 515 10.58 -12.48 -4.92
N VAL A 516 11.85 -12.90 -5.02
CA VAL A 516 12.76 -13.02 -3.88
C VAL A 516 13.76 -11.87 -3.91
N GLU A 517 13.84 -11.11 -2.83
CA GLU A 517 14.73 -9.97 -2.70
C GLU A 517 15.86 -10.32 -1.73
N THR A 518 17.10 -10.07 -2.13
CA THR A 518 18.29 -10.37 -1.31
C THR A 518 19.12 -9.11 -1.11
N VAL A 519 19.41 -8.74 0.14
CA VAL A 519 20.15 -7.52 0.48
C VAL A 519 21.20 -7.80 1.53
N THR A 520 22.42 -7.28 1.34
CA THR A 520 23.48 -7.39 2.35
C THR A 520 23.27 -6.37 3.48
N PHE A 521 23.62 -6.72 4.72
CA PHE A 521 23.36 -5.89 5.89
C PHE A 521 24.03 -4.52 5.86
N ASP A 522 25.14 -4.37 5.14
CA ASP A 522 25.87 -3.11 4.98
C ASP A 522 25.16 -2.11 4.06
N LYS A 523 24.24 -2.61 3.23
CA LYS A 523 23.41 -1.84 2.30
C LYS A 523 21.99 -1.60 2.79
N LEU A 524 21.67 -2.04 4.02
CA LEU A 524 20.35 -1.79 4.60
C LEU A 524 20.26 -0.36 5.14
N ASP A 525 19.12 0.28 4.89
CA ASP A 525 18.75 1.56 5.50
C ASP A 525 18.27 1.34 6.93
N THR A 526 19.24 1.32 7.85
CA THR A 526 18.97 0.98 9.25
C THR A 526 18.93 2.19 10.16
N LEU A 527 17.97 2.19 11.08
CA LEU A 527 18.11 2.89 12.36
C LEU A 527 18.92 1.99 13.30
N GLU A 528 20.07 2.47 13.77
CA GLU A 528 20.99 1.68 14.60
C GLU A 528 20.93 2.12 16.06
N PHE A 529 20.80 1.16 16.99
CA PHE A 529 20.78 1.42 18.44
C PHE A 529 22.09 1.00 19.10
N THR A 530 22.66 1.89 19.91
CA THR A 530 23.83 1.59 20.76
C THR A 530 23.44 1.69 22.24
N PRO A 531 23.37 0.56 22.96
CA PRO A 531 22.98 0.55 24.37
C PRO A 531 24.06 1.21 25.25
N ASN A 532 23.63 1.91 26.29
CA ASN A 532 24.48 2.60 27.27
C ASN A 532 25.45 3.64 26.68
N ALA A 533 25.19 4.11 25.45
CA ALA A 533 25.90 5.22 24.84
C ALA A 533 25.28 6.56 25.25
N TYR A 534 26.01 7.65 25.02
CA TYR A 534 25.53 9.00 25.25
C TYR A 534 26.16 9.98 24.25
N VAL A 535 25.36 10.91 23.75
CA VAL A 535 25.78 12.06 22.92
C VAL A 535 25.25 13.36 23.53
N PRO A 536 25.94 14.51 23.40
CA PRO A 536 25.40 15.78 23.90
C PRO A 536 24.09 16.15 23.21
N THR A 537 23.05 16.48 23.98
CA THR A 537 21.77 16.97 23.44
C THR A 537 21.88 18.45 23.06
N ALA A 538 21.45 18.80 21.84
CA ALA A 538 21.43 20.17 21.35
C ALA A 538 20.66 21.11 22.29
N GLN A 539 21.23 22.29 22.54
CA GLN A 539 20.60 23.37 23.28
C GLN A 539 20.39 24.54 22.32
N LEU A 540 19.14 24.82 21.99
CA LEU A 540 18.75 25.89 21.07
C LEU A 540 18.24 27.09 21.86
N ASP A 541 18.85 28.25 21.62
CA ASP A 541 18.33 29.54 22.05
C ASP A 541 17.62 30.20 20.86
N PHE A 542 16.32 30.45 20.98
CA PHE A 542 15.50 31.05 19.92
C PHE A 542 16.06 32.39 19.43
N ASP A 543 16.56 33.22 20.34
CA ASP A 543 17.08 34.55 20.00
C ASP A 543 18.53 34.49 19.46
N ALA A 544 19.15 33.30 19.48
CA ALA A 544 20.51 33.06 19.02
C ALA A 544 20.63 31.74 18.21
N LEU A 545 19.63 31.43 17.39
CA LEU A 545 19.63 30.24 16.54
C LEU A 545 20.81 30.24 15.54
N PRO A 546 21.26 29.06 15.09
CA PRO A 546 22.27 28.94 14.03
C PRO A 546 21.90 29.74 12.77
N GLN A 547 22.90 30.24 12.03
CA GLN A 547 22.66 31.03 10.80
C GLN A 547 21.97 30.23 9.69
N THR A 548 22.06 28.91 9.75
CA THR A 548 21.39 27.92 8.90
C THR A 548 19.91 27.78 9.22
N ALA A 549 19.46 28.23 10.41
CA ALA A 549 18.06 28.18 10.79
C ALA A 549 17.26 29.28 10.09
N ASN A 550 16.06 28.93 9.64
CA ASN A 550 15.10 29.85 9.05
C ASN A 550 13.85 29.92 9.93
N VAL A 551 13.61 31.10 10.50
CA VAL A 551 12.47 31.38 11.38
C VAL A 551 11.42 32.17 10.62
N ARG A 552 10.19 31.67 10.63
CA ARG A 552 9.05 32.30 9.96
C ARG A 552 7.82 32.30 10.84
N LYS A 553 6.91 33.23 10.59
CA LYS A 553 5.57 33.19 11.17
C LYS A 553 4.68 32.30 10.30
N VAL A 554 3.78 31.56 10.95
CA VAL A 554 2.73 30.76 10.28
C VAL A 554 1.37 31.31 10.66
N LEU A 555 0.32 31.08 9.87
CA LEU A 555 -1.04 31.51 10.22
C LEU A 555 -1.18 33.03 10.54
N GLN A 556 -0.34 33.88 9.93
CA GLN A 556 -0.37 35.34 10.05
C GLN A 556 -0.65 36.02 8.70
N GLN A 557 -1.28 37.19 8.70
CA GLN A 557 -1.57 37.94 7.48
C GLN A 557 -0.30 38.32 6.69
N GLY A 558 -0.34 38.22 5.37
CA GLY A 558 0.74 38.65 4.47
C GLY A 558 1.81 37.60 4.15
N LEU A 559 1.63 36.33 4.54
CA LEU A 559 2.55 35.24 4.22
C LEU A 559 2.42 34.79 2.75
N SER A 560 3.56 34.61 2.07
CA SER A 560 3.66 34.27 0.64
C SER A 560 3.81 32.77 0.36
N GLU A 561 4.01 31.94 1.38
CA GLU A 561 4.36 30.51 1.27
C GLU A 561 3.22 29.58 0.90
N GLY A 562 2.03 30.12 0.61
CA GLY A 562 0.85 29.34 0.31
C GLY A 562 0.45 28.34 1.40
N HIS A 563 -0.75 27.80 1.26
CA HIS A 563 -1.39 27.00 2.32
C HIS A 563 -0.94 25.55 2.34
N TRP A 564 -0.21 25.15 1.30
CA TRP A 564 0.47 23.86 1.16
C TRP A 564 1.53 23.66 2.23
N SER A 565 2.06 24.75 2.79
CA SER A 565 3.01 24.71 3.92
C SER A 565 2.32 24.55 5.28
N LEU A 566 0.99 24.61 5.35
CA LEU A 566 0.21 24.49 6.58
C LEU A 566 -0.30 23.06 6.67
N SER A 567 0.38 22.22 7.44
CA SER A 567 -0.19 20.94 7.84
C SER A 567 0.18 20.68 9.28
N ALA A 568 -0.81 20.24 10.05
CA ALA A 568 -0.71 20.01 11.48
C ALA A 568 -1.28 18.63 11.79
N ASN A 569 -0.73 17.98 12.81
CA ASN A 569 -1.38 16.84 13.42
C ASN A 569 -2.07 17.32 14.70
N ILE A 570 -3.34 16.98 14.88
CA ILE A 570 -4.11 17.45 16.04
C ILE A 570 -3.55 16.92 17.37
N GLY A 571 -2.99 15.70 17.37
CA GLY A 571 -2.29 15.15 18.52
C GLY A 571 -0.97 15.87 18.84
N SER A 572 -0.50 16.76 17.95
CA SER A 572 0.78 17.46 18.07
C SER A 572 0.70 18.88 17.49
N MET A 573 -0.10 19.75 18.13
CA MET A 573 -0.26 21.17 17.76
C MET A 573 1.02 22.01 17.95
N VAL A 574 2.01 21.44 18.63
CA VAL A 574 3.42 21.86 18.56
C VAL A 574 4.17 20.71 17.92
N ASN A 575 4.42 20.83 16.63
CA ASN A 575 4.86 19.73 15.81
C ASN A 575 6.38 19.78 15.60
N VAL A 576 7.01 18.61 15.62
CA VAL A 576 8.38 18.38 15.17
C VAL A 576 8.33 17.33 14.07
N ARG A 577 8.95 17.61 12.93
CA ARG A 577 9.03 16.65 11.83
C ARG A 577 10.37 16.72 11.11
N LEU A 578 10.73 15.63 10.45
CA LEU A 578 11.76 15.64 9.43
C LEU A 578 11.07 15.95 8.10
N VAL A 579 11.55 16.95 7.36
CA VAL A 579 10.97 17.32 6.06
C VAL A 579 11.57 16.48 4.95
N ASP A 580 12.86 16.21 5.07
CA ASP A 580 13.68 15.38 4.20
C ASP A 580 14.82 14.79 5.04
N ARG A 581 15.79 14.11 4.41
CA ARG A 581 16.95 13.54 5.10
C ARG A 581 17.81 14.52 5.90
N ASN A 582 17.72 15.82 5.60
CA ASN A 582 18.58 16.87 6.13
C ASN A 582 17.85 17.87 7.00
N THR A 583 16.54 18.01 6.91
CA THR A 583 15.83 19.18 7.43
C THR A 583 14.87 18.82 8.56
N VAL A 584 15.03 19.45 9.71
CA VAL A 584 14.07 19.42 10.83
C VAL A 584 13.17 20.65 10.73
N GLU A 585 11.86 20.46 10.88
CA GLU A 585 10.89 21.53 11.06
C GLU A 585 10.25 21.45 12.45
N ILE A 586 10.22 22.58 13.15
CA ILE A 586 9.58 22.75 14.45
C ILE A 586 8.53 23.85 14.29
N THR A 587 7.26 23.56 14.52
CA THR A 587 6.16 24.52 14.34
C THR A 587 5.28 24.59 15.58
N ASN A 588 5.03 25.80 16.09
CA ASN A 588 3.98 26.06 17.08
C ASN A 588 2.75 26.63 16.37
N PHE A 589 1.69 25.84 16.28
CA PHE A 589 0.41 26.27 15.70
C PHE A 589 -0.54 26.94 16.71
N THR A 590 -0.12 27.07 17.97
CA THR A 590 -0.95 27.63 19.04
C THR A 590 -0.70 29.13 19.23
N GLU A 591 -1.63 29.80 19.95
CA GLU A 591 -1.48 31.19 20.39
C GLU A 591 -0.60 31.39 21.62
N VAL A 592 -0.02 30.31 22.17
CA VAL A 592 0.74 30.36 23.42
C VAL A 592 2.24 30.39 23.10
N ASP A 593 2.93 31.37 23.68
CA ASP A 593 4.39 31.38 23.71
C ASP A 593 4.89 30.28 24.65
N LEU A 594 5.72 29.38 24.13
CA LEU A 594 6.24 28.24 24.88
C LEU A 594 7.65 28.50 25.39
N GLN A 595 7.95 27.99 26.58
CA GLN A 595 9.24 28.07 27.27
C GLN A 595 9.74 26.67 27.62
N ASN A 596 11.06 26.46 27.52
CA ASN A 596 11.78 25.23 27.82
C ASN A 596 11.09 23.99 27.24
N LEU A 597 11.25 23.80 25.94
CA LEU A 597 10.66 22.69 25.19
C LEU A 597 11.69 21.58 25.02
N ASP A 598 11.31 20.37 25.41
CA ASP A 598 11.99 19.15 24.96
C ASP A 598 11.32 18.67 23.68
N LEU A 599 12.11 18.50 22.63
CA LEU A 599 11.66 18.05 21.31
C LEU A 599 12.05 16.59 21.14
N ASP A 600 11.06 15.70 21.22
CA ASP A 600 11.27 14.26 21.16
C ASP A 600 10.67 13.70 19.86
N ILE A 601 11.38 12.76 19.24
CA ILE A 601 10.86 11.96 18.12
C ILE A 601 10.98 10.47 18.44
N ARG A 602 10.26 9.64 17.71
CA ARG A 602 10.39 8.19 17.78
C ARG A 602 10.14 7.63 16.39
N ALA A 603 11.08 6.86 15.85
CA ALA A 603 10.79 6.10 14.64
C ALA A 603 9.66 5.10 14.94
N HIS A 604 8.69 4.98 14.03
CA HIS A 604 7.52 4.11 14.21
C HIS A 604 7.95 2.70 14.63
N SER A 605 7.28 2.16 15.63
CA SER A 605 7.56 0.83 16.20
C SER A 605 8.92 0.63 16.87
N GLN A 606 9.64 1.71 17.17
CA GLN A 606 10.63 1.67 18.24
C GLN A 606 9.96 1.81 19.60
N HIS A 607 10.60 1.21 20.61
CA HIS A 607 10.09 1.25 21.98
C HIS A 607 10.35 2.60 22.63
N ASN A 608 11.56 3.14 22.45
CA ASN A 608 11.98 4.37 23.10
C ASN A 608 11.90 5.63 22.24
N TRP A 609 11.44 6.72 22.86
CA TRP A 609 11.55 8.08 22.33
C TRP A 609 13.00 8.57 22.40
N VAL A 610 13.41 9.40 21.45
CA VAL A 610 14.72 10.07 21.44
C VAL A 610 14.57 11.58 21.53
N ARG A 611 15.54 12.23 22.14
CA ARG A 611 15.57 13.69 22.26
C ARG A 611 16.43 14.33 21.18
N LEU A 612 15.79 15.09 20.29
CA LEU A 612 16.49 15.87 19.27
C LEU A 612 17.20 17.08 19.87
N ALA A 613 16.46 17.88 20.65
CA ALA A 613 16.97 19.13 21.20
C ALA A 613 16.15 19.59 22.41
N ASN A 614 16.75 20.48 23.20
CA ASN A 614 16.02 21.39 24.07
C ASN A 614 15.99 22.79 23.44
N LEU A 615 14.81 23.40 23.36
CA LEU A 615 14.60 24.75 22.85
C LEU A 615 14.11 25.66 23.98
N ASN A 616 14.84 26.73 24.29
CA ASN A 616 14.50 27.58 25.43
C ASN A 616 13.14 28.30 25.28
N LYS A 617 12.75 28.63 24.05
CA LYS A 617 11.52 29.36 23.73
C LYS A 617 11.04 29.03 22.33
N LEU A 618 9.72 28.94 22.15
CA LEU A 618 9.09 28.88 20.84
C LEU A 618 7.85 29.81 20.84
N PRO A 619 7.94 31.01 20.24
CA PRO A 619 6.81 31.93 20.21
C PRO A 619 5.60 31.35 19.50
N ALA A 620 4.42 31.85 19.83
CA ALA A 620 3.16 31.53 19.17
C ALA A 620 3.27 31.71 17.65
N TYR A 621 2.60 30.82 16.91
CA TYR A 621 2.49 30.86 15.45
C TYR A 621 3.85 31.00 14.74
N THR A 622 4.84 30.22 15.18
CA THR A 622 6.22 30.30 14.69
C THR A 622 6.67 28.94 14.16
N ARG A 623 7.35 28.97 13.02
CA ARG A 623 8.03 27.84 12.41
C ARG A 623 9.53 28.09 12.37
N ILE A 624 10.29 27.07 12.72
CA ILE A 624 11.74 27.02 12.57
C ILE A 624 12.05 25.85 11.65
N THR A 625 12.85 26.08 10.63
CA THR A 625 13.46 25.02 9.82
C THR A 625 14.97 25.11 9.94
N LEU A 626 15.64 23.99 10.18
CA LEU A 626 17.10 23.94 10.30
C LEU A 626 17.63 22.55 9.94
N PRO A 627 18.88 22.45 9.46
CA PRO A 627 19.55 21.17 9.28
C PRO A 627 19.52 20.29 10.53
N ILE A 628 19.22 19.00 10.38
CA ILE A 628 19.32 18.01 11.47
C ILE A 628 20.74 17.94 12.04
N THR A 629 21.75 18.21 11.21
CA THR A 629 23.17 18.28 11.59
C THR A 629 23.49 19.45 12.53
N ASP A 630 22.65 20.48 12.59
CA ASP A 630 22.76 21.54 13.61
C ASP A 630 22.33 21.03 15.00
N LEU A 631 21.53 19.97 15.06
CA LEU A 631 21.15 19.32 16.31
C LEU A 631 22.21 18.29 16.72
N ASN A 632 22.67 17.48 15.77
CA ASN A 632 23.77 16.56 15.99
C ASN A 632 24.43 16.20 14.65
N VAL A 633 25.74 16.43 14.52
CA VAL A 633 26.48 16.22 13.26
C VAL A 633 26.46 14.77 12.76
N ASP A 634 26.27 13.81 13.66
CA ASP A 634 26.25 12.37 13.37
C ASP A 634 24.82 11.81 13.34
N ASN A 635 23.79 12.67 13.33
CA ASN A 635 22.37 12.30 13.41
C ASN A 635 22.07 11.30 14.54
N SER A 636 22.80 11.45 15.66
CA SER A 636 22.72 10.55 16.80
C SER A 636 22.03 11.23 17.97
N PHE A 637 21.06 10.56 18.58
CA PHE A 637 20.21 11.14 19.62
C PHE A 637 19.99 10.17 20.79
N ASN A 638 20.05 10.68 22.02
CA ASN A 638 19.82 9.86 23.22
C ASN A 638 18.37 9.45 23.33
N THR A 639 18.12 8.22 23.79
CA THR A 639 16.80 7.84 24.28
C THR A 639 16.43 8.64 25.52
N VAL A 640 15.15 8.98 25.67
CA VAL A 640 14.63 9.80 26.76
C VAL A 640 14.72 9.07 28.11
N ASP A 641 14.69 7.74 28.10
CA ASP A 641 14.89 6.89 29.29
C ASP A 641 16.37 6.73 29.70
N GLY A 642 17.30 7.20 28.87
CA GLY A 642 18.74 7.07 29.08
C GLY A 642 19.31 5.68 28.78
N GLY A 643 18.54 4.79 28.13
CA GLY A 643 18.95 3.44 27.76
C GLY A 643 20.04 3.37 26.68
N GLY A 644 20.17 4.38 25.82
CA GLY A 644 21.23 4.43 24.80
C GLY A 644 21.07 5.55 23.77
N VAL A 645 21.65 5.34 22.59
CA VAL A 645 21.67 6.29 21.48
C VAL A 645 21.18 5.61 20.22
N TYR A 646 20.31 6.30 19.47
CA TYR A 646 19.92 5.91 18.12
C TYR A 646 20.67 6.77 17.09
N ASN A 647 21.20 6.14 16.04
CA ASN A 647 21.80 6.79 14.89
C ASN A 647 20.86 6.70 13.68
N TYR A 648 20.42 7.85 13.19
CA TYR A 648 19.47 7.97 12.09
C TYR A 648 20.12 8.06 10.70
N THR A 649 21.46 8.11 10.61
CA THR A 649 22.17 8.47 9.36
C THR A 649 21.78 7.61 8.16
N LYS A 650 21.79 6.28 8.32
CA LYS A 650 21.44 5.36 7.22
C LYS A 650 19.95 5.39 6.91
N MET A 651 19.10 5.30 7.94
CA MET A 651 17.64 5.39 7.77
C MET A 651 17.21 6.66 7.03
N LEU A 652 17.86 7.80 7.30
CA LEU A 652 17.55 9.06 6.61
C LEU A 652 18.19 9.15 5.23
N SER A 653 19.24 8.39 4.92
CA SER A 653 20.01 8.57 3.68
C SER A 653 19.18 8.44 2.40
N THR A 654 18.11 7.64 2.46
CA THR A 654 17.16 7.37 1.36
C THR A 654 15.92 8.25 1.37
N LEU A 655 15.80 9.19 2.31
CA LEU A 655 14.73 10.19 2.34
C LEU A 655 15.05 11.38 1.42
N ASP A 656 14.89 11.16 0.12
CA ASP A 656 14.90 12.24 -0.86
C ASP A 656 13.52 12.89 -0.89
N GLY A 657 13.36 14.00 -0.18
CA GLY A 657 12.12 14.79 -0.06
C GLY A 657 11.65 15.47 -1.35
N LYS A 658 11.62 14.74 -2.48
CA LYS A 658 11.21 15.25 -3.80
C LYS A 658 9.77 14.90 -4.19
N GLY A 659 8.95 14.49 -3.22
CA GLY A 659 7.50 14.44 -3.38
C GLY A 659 6.84 15.59 -2.63
N ASN A 660 6.14 16.50 -3.33
CA ASN A 660 5.38 17.61 -2.74
C ASN A 660 4.07 17.18 -2.06
N THR A 661 3.93 15.92 -1.64
CA THR A 661 2.71 15.38 -1.04
C THR A 661 2.96 14.83 0.35
N TYR A 662 2.50 15.61 1.34
CA TYR A 662 2.04 15.07 2.62
C TYR A 662 1.17 13.84 2.37
N GLY A 663 1.46 12.74 3.06
CA GLY A 663 0.55 11.58 3.15
C GLY A 663 0.82 10.36 2.27
N HIS A 664 1.85 10.33 1.43
CA HIS A 664 2.27 9.05 0.81
C HIS A 664 3.79 8.81 0.72
N TYR A 665 4.62 9.86 0.81
CA TYR A 665 6.09 9.72 0.74
C TYR A 665 6.87 10.66 1.69
N GLY A 666 6.22 11.42 2.59
CA GLY A 666 6.90 12.28 3.59
C GLY A 666 7.10 11.58 4.94
N THR A 667 8.06 11.99 5.78
CA THR A 667 8.54 11.19 6.94
C THR A 667 7.54 10.92 8.08
N GLN A 668 6.30 11.41 8.02
CA GLN A 668 5.31 11.26 9.08
C GLN A 668 4.89 9.80 9.30
N HIS A 669 4.97 8.96 8.26
CA HIS A 669 4.76 7.51 8.36
C HIS A 669 5.98 6.77 8.95
N LEU A 670 7.14 7.42 9.07
CA LEU A 670 8.36 6.84 9.66
C LEU A 670 8.62 7.32 11.08
N ILE A 671 8.09 8.48 11.47
CA ILE A 671 8.43 9.13 12.74
C ILE A 671 7.19 9.72 13.41
N ASP A 672 6.99 9.34 14.67
CA ASP A 672 6.15 10.03 15.64
C ASP A 672 6.91 11.20 16.28
N SER A 673 6.21 12.25 16.65
CA SER A 673 6.78 13.36 17.43
C SER A 673 5.93 13.73 18.63
N ARG A 674 6.60 14.26 19.65
CA ARG A 674 5.95 14.87 20.81
C ARG A 674 6.83 15.98 21.37
N PHE A 675 6.26 16.75 22.27
CA PHE A 675 7.01 17.76 23.01
C PHE A 675 6.63 17.73 24.49
N ASN A 676 7.54 18.21 25.33
CA ASN A 676 7.26 18.54 26.72
C ASN A 676 7.68 19.99 26.97
N THR A 677 6.93 20.73 27.78
CA THR A 677 7.20 22.15 28.04
C THR A 677 7.04 22.51 29.51
N ALA A 678 7.83 23.48 29.99
CA ALA A 678 7.62 24.06 31.32
C ALA A 678 6.42 25.04 31.37
N THR A 679 5.85 25.39 30.22
CA THR A 679 4.74 26.34 30.09
C THR A 679 3.46 25.76 30.66
N LYS A 680 2.87 26.42 31.65
CA LYS A 680 1.55 26.07 32.18
C LYS A 680 0.51 26.99 31.59
N HIS A 681 -0.41 26.45 30.79
CA HIS A 681 -1.48 27.22 30.16
C HIS A 681 -2.73 26.36 29.96
N PRO A 682 -3.95 26.84 30.30
CA PRO A 682 -5.17 26.04 30.19
C PRO A 682 -5.43 25.47 28.79
N LEU A 683 -5.06 26.19 27.73
CA LEU A 683 -5.15 25.69 26.36
C LEU A 683 -4.30 24.42 26.19
N LEU A 684 -3.05 24.40 26.66
CA LEU A 684 -2.16 23.25 26.51
C LEU A 684 -2.68 22.03 27.28
N ASP A 685 -3.25 22.25 28.47
CA ASP A 685 -3.90 21.18 29.25
C ASP A 685 -5.08 20.58 28.49
N LYS A 686 -5.88 21.41 27.79
CA LYS A 686 -6.98 20.94 26.95
C LYS A 686 -6.50 20.20 25.71
N LEU A 687 -5.46 20.69 25.03
CA LEU A 687 -4.88 20.04 23.86
C LEU A 687 -4.30 18.66 24.21
N ASN A 688 -3.65 18.52 25.38
CA ASN A 688 -3.11 17.24 25.85
C ASN A 688 -4.19 16.18 26.17
N ASN A 689 -5.46 16.58 26.30
CA ASN A 689 -6.58 15.65 26.51
C ASN A 689 -7.21 15.16 25.19
N ILE A 690 -6.73 15.64 24.05
CA ILE A 690 -7.19 15.17 22.74
C ILE A 690 -6.51 13.83 22.43
N THR A 691 -7.30 12.81 22.12
CA THR A 691 -6.81 11.47 21.76
C THR A 691 -6.85 11.22 20.26
N ALA A 692 -7.50 12.10 19.48
CA ALA A 692 -7.53 12.03 18.03
C ALA A 692 -6.14 12.31 17.41
N THR A 693 -5.75 11.51 16.41
CA THR A 693 -4.44 11.60 15.74
C THR A 693 -4.55 12.15 14.31
N TRP A 694 -5.51 13.04 14.07
CA TRP A 694 -5.86 13.51 12.73
C TRP A 694 -4.79 14.40 12.10
N ASP A 695 -4.45 14.09 10.85
CA ASP A 695 -3.69 15.00 9.99
C ASP A 695 -4.61 16.03 9.35
N ILE A 696 -4.23 17.29 9.42
CA ILE A 696 -4.93 18.43 8.80
C ILE A 696 -4.08 18.94 7.66
N THR A 697 -4.65 18.93 6.46
CA THR A 697 -4.04 19.49 5.25
C THR A 697 -4.98 20.47 4.58
N PHE A 698 -4.42 21.40 3.79
CA PHE A 698 -5.16 22.41 3.04
C PHE A 698 -4.90 22.25 1.55
N THR A 699 -5.97 22.24 0.75
CA THR A 699 -5.81 22.04 -0.70
C THR A 699 -5.28 23.29 -1.40
N ASN A 700 -4.45 23.06 -2.42
CA ASN A 700 -3.80 24.11 -3.21
C ASN A 700 -4.62 24.55 -4.43
N SER A 701 -5.61 23.75 -4.81
CA SER A 701 -6.21 23.80 -6.13
C SER A 701 -7.71 24.06 -6.01
N LEU A 702 -8.21 24.89 -6.92
CA LEU A 702 -9.65 25.03 -7.18
C LEU A 702 -10.14 23.79 -7.97
N ILE A 703 -9.95 22.58 -7.43
CA ILE A 703 -9.97 21.33 -8.21
C ILE A 703 -11.34 21.04 -8.82
N THR A 704 -12.42 21.35 -8.10
CA THR A 704 -13.76 20.88 -8.52
C THR A 704 -14.57 21.98 -9.21
N ASN A 705 -14.53 23.21 -8.69
CA ASN A 705 -15.19 24.34 -9.30
C ASN A 705 -14.59 25.70 -8.85
N PRO A 706 -13.83 26.41 -9.72
CA PRO A 706 -13.24 27.70 -9.39
C PRO A 706 -14.26 28.81 -9.09
N THR A 707 -15.55 28.63 -9.40
CA THR A 707 -16.61 29.57 -9.01
C THR A 707 -17.21 29.29 -7.63
N ALA A 708 -16.94 28.13 -7.02
CA ALA A 708 -17.50 27.73 -5.73
C ALA A 708 -16.46 27.71 -4.59
N GLU A 709 -15.18 27.83 -4.92
CA GLU A 709 -14.05 27.78 -4.00
C GLU A 709 -13.31 29.13 -3.99
N LYS A 710 -12.59 29.41 -2.90
CA LYS A 710 -11.81 30.63 -2.73
C LYS A 710 -10.40 30.26 -2.28
N ALA A 711 -9.40 30.98 -2.78
CA ALA A 711 -8.03 30.81 -2.29
C ALA A 711 -7.99 31.00 -0.77
N TRP A 712 -7.27 30.12 -0.09
CA TRP A 712 -7.05 30.22 1.33
C TRP A 712 -6.35 31.55 1.70
N ASP A 713 -6.58 32.02 2.93
CA ASP A 713 -5.75 33.03 3.58
C ASP A 713 -5.41 32.57 5.00
N ALA A 714 -4.38 33.16 5.58
CA ALA A 714 -3.81 32.69 6.84
C ALA A 714 -4.81 32.76 8.01
N ASN A 715 -5.72 33.74 8.02
CA ASN A 715 -6.73 33.86 9.07
C ASN A 715 -7.81 32.78 8.92
N SER A 716 -8.29 32.54 7.69
CA SER A 716 -9.25 31.46 7.44
C SER A 716 -8.65 30.09 7.78
N ALA A 717 -7.40 29.82 7.39
CA ALA A 717 -6.71 28.56 7.72
C ALA A 717 -6.57 28.36 9.24
N LYS A 718 -6.22 29.44 9.96
CA LYS A 718 -6.16 29.43 11.43
C LYS A 718 -7.50 29.03 12.06
N ARG A 719 -8.59 29.71 11.69
CA ARG A 719 -9.94 29.43 12.24
C ARG A 719 -10.39 27.99 11.96
N HIS A 720 -10.01 27.42 10.82
CA HIS A 720 -10.32 26.02 10.51
C HIS A 720 -9.54 25.04 11.41
N ILE A 721 -8.25 25.28 11.64
CA ILE A 721 -7.46 24.47 12.59
C ILE A 721 -8.09 24.54 13.99
N GLU A 722 -8.47 25.73 14.45
CA GLU A 722 -9.13 25.92 15.75
C GLU A 722 -10.46 25.17 15.84
N LEU A 723 -11.30 25.24 14.80
CA LEU A 723 -12.55 24.48 14.70
C LEU A 723 -12.31 22.96 14.76
N ILE A 724 -11.40 22.43 13.94
CA ILE A 724 -11.12 20.98 13.92
C ILE A 724 -10.52 20.54 15.26
N THR A 725 -9.73 21.38 15.92
CA THR A 725 -9.21 21.11 17.26
C THR A 725 -10.33 21.00 18.29
N ASN A 726 -11.34 21.88 18.23
CA ASN A 726 -12.53 21.78 19.07
C ASN A 726 -13.33 20.50 18.79
N VAL A 727 -13.48 20.12 17.52
CA VAL A 727 -14.15 18.88 17.12
C VAL A 727 -13.41 17.66 17.70
N ALA A 728 -12.08 17.63 17.56
CA ALA A 728 -11.26 16.55 18.09
C ALA A 728 -11.38 16.44 19.61
N TYR A 729 -11.37 17.56 20.32
CA TYR A 729 -11.58 17.60 21.76
C TYR A 729 -12.96 17.07 22.17
N ILE A 730 -14.02 17.45 21.45
CA ILE A 730 -15.37 16.94 21.70
C ILE A 730 -15.41 15.42 21.57
N LEU A 731 -14.90 14.87 20.46
CA LEU A 731 -14.91 13.41 20.22
C LEU A 731 -14.00 12.63 21.18
N SER A 732 -12.91 13.25 21.63
CA SER A 732 -11.99 12.67 22.63
C SER A 732 -12.55 12.70 24.05
N SER A 733 -13.58 13.50 24.32
CA SER A 733 -14.09 13.72 25.68
C SER A 733 -14.82 12.50 26.26
N ASP A 734 -14.65 12.29 27.58
CA ASP A 734 -15.42 11.29 28.33
C ASP A 734 -16.94 11.48 28.21
N LYS A 735 -17.39 12.73 28.05
CA LYS A 735 -18.80 13.06 27.84
C LYS A 735 -19.32 12.46 26.53
N PHE A 736 -18.57 12.63 25.44
CA PHE A 736 -18.92 12.06 24.14
C PHE A 736 -18.90 10.54 24.20
N ARG A 737 -17.80 9.95 24.69
CA ARG A 737 -17.67 8.49 24.86
C ARG A 737 -18.83 7.91 25.67
N THR A 738 -19.13 8.51 26.83
CA THR A 738 -20.20 8.01 27.72
C THR A 738 -21.58 8.07 27.05
N LYS A 739 -21.90 9.17 26.36
CA LYS A 739 -23.19 9.30 25.66
C LYS A 739 -23.27 8.41 24.43
N LEU A 740 -22.17 8.20 23.71
CA LEU A 740 -22.11 7.28 22.56
C LEU A 740 -22.34 5.83 23.02
N MET A 741 -21.63 5.38 24.06
CA MET A 741 -21.80 4.01 24.58
C MET A 741 -23.18 3.78 25.19
N ASN A 742 -23.83 4.83 25.68
CA ASN A 742 -25.19 4.80 26.24
C ASN A 742 -26.22 5.47 25.32
N TYR A 743 -26.01 5.45 24.01
CA TYR A 743 -26.82 6.22 23.07
C TYR A 743 -28.31 5.88 23.19
N LYS A 744 -28.64 4.58 23.17
CA LYS A 744 -30.03 4.10 23.27
C LYS A 744 -30.71 4.53 24.57
N GLN A 745 -29.99 4.48 25.69
CA GLN A 745 -30.49 4.89 26.99
C GLN A 745 -30.70 6.41 27.04
N THR A 746 -29.85 7.18 26.37
CA THR A 746 -29.89 8.64 26.35
C THR A 746 -30.98 9.18 25.42
N TYR A 747 -31.14 8.58 24.24
CA TYR A 747 -31.99 9.11 23.17
C TYR A 747 -33.25 8.27 22.88
N GLY A 748 -33.37 7.08 23.47
CA GLY A 748 -34.55 6.21 23.35
C GLY A 748 -34.61 5.38 22.07
N HIS A 749 -33.61 5.46 21.20
CA HIS A 749 -33.49 4.67 19.96
C HIS A 749 -32.03 4.34 19.65
N ASP A 750 -31.80 3.35 18.79
CA ASP A 750 -30.46 3.01 18.33
C ASP A 750 -29.92 4.11 17.39
N MET A 751 -28.60 4.35 17.40
CA MET A 751 -27.97 5.28 16.48
C MET A 751 -27.98 4.70 15.07
N PHE A 752 -28.25 5.56 14.11
CA PHE A 752 -28.17 5.27 12.69
C PHE A 752 -27.18 6.25 12.11
N LEU A 753 -26.20 5.75 11.35
CA LEU A 753 -25.20 6.54 10.67
C LEU A 753 -24.88 5.84 9.35
N TYR A 754 -25.10 6.54 8.25
CA TYR A 754 -24.72 6.16 6.89
C TYR A 754 -25.10 4.71 6.52
N GLY A 755 -26.39 4.39 6.61
CA GLY A 755 -26.92 3.06 6.26
C GLY A 755 -26.75 1.99 7.36
N THR A 756 -25.97 2.27 8.40
CA THR A 756 -25.67 1.31 9.48
C THR A 756 -26.42 1.67 10.76
N THR A 757 -27.06 0.68 11.39
CA THR A 757 -27.66 0.82 12.73
C THR A 757 -26.75 0.20 13.78
N PHE A 758 -26.34 0.98 14.77
CA PHE A 758 -25.43 0.57 15.85
C PHE A 758 -26.23 0.03 17.03
N LYS A 759 -26.03 -1.25 17.35
CA LYS A 759 -26.83 -1.99 18.33
C LYS A 759 -26.01 -2.51 19.51
N THR A 760 -24.70 -2.67 19.35
CA THR A 760 -23.82 -3.22 20.38
C THR A 760 -22.75 -2.23 20.80
N GLU A 761 -22.29 -2.32 22.06
CA GLU A 761 -21.19 -1.50 22.58
C GLU A 761 -19.92 -1.64 21.73
N ALA A 762 -19.61 -2.85 21.25
CA ALA A 762 -18.47 -3.10 20.37
C ALA A 762 -18.55 -2.31 19.04
N GLN A 763 -19.75 -2.15 18.47
CA GLN A 763 -19.93 -1.34 17.25
C GLN A 763 -19.73 0.15 17.51
N TYR A 764 -20.18 0.65 18.67
CA TYR A 764 -19.94 2.04 19.07
C TYR A 764 -18.46 2.30 19.38
N ALA A 765 -17.79 1.33 20.02
CA ALA A 765 -16.36 1.39 20.28
C ALA A 765 -15.55 1.39 18.98
N ASP A 766 -15.88 0.51 18.03
CA ASP A 766 -15.25 0.45 16.71
C ASP A 766 -15.43 1.77 15.93
N LEU A 767 -16.64 2.36 15.95
CA LEU A 767 -16.87 3.67 15.34
C LEU A 767 -15.99 4.75 15.96
N LEU A 768 -15.95 4.81 17.30
CA LEU A 768 -15.18 5.83 18.02
C LEU A 768 -13.68 5.68 17.74
N ASP A 769 -13.17 4.45 17.82
CA ASP A 769 -11.76 4.12 17.58
C ASP A 769 -11.35 4.53 16.16
N LYS A 770 -12.10 4.09 15.14
CA LYS A 770 -11.86 4.47 13.74
C LYS A 770 -11.93 5.97 13.53
N THR A 771 -12.94 6.63 14.10
CA THR A 771 -13.11 8.08 13.95
C THR A 771 -11.94 8.86 14.56
N LEU A 772 -11.39 8.42 15.69
CA LEU A 772 -10.27 9.10 16.36
C LEU A 772 -8.91 8.78 15.72
N ASN A 773 -8.70 7.54 15.28
CA ASN A 773 -7.36 7.03 14.97
C ASN A 773 -7.08 6.85 13.47
N SER A 774 -8.11 6.84 12.63
CA SER A 774 -7.95 6.44 11.22
C SER A 774 -8.50 7.48 10.24
N ASN A 775 -8.77 8.71 10.70
CA ASN A 775 -9.33 9.79 9.88
C ASN A 775 -8.30 10.91 9.63
N GLY A 776 -8.19 11.37 8.38
CA GLY A 776 -7.46 12.59 8.00
C GLY A 776 -8.42 13.68 7.53
N PHE A 777 -8.05 14.95 7.65
CA PHE A 777 -8.85 16.10 7.22
C PHE A 777 -8.18 16.84 6.06
N VAL A 778 -8.83 16.83 4.90
CA VAL A 778 -8.41 17.61 3.73
C VAL A 778 -9.35 18.80 3.57
N ASN A 779 -8.82 20.01 3.73
CA ASN A 779 -9.62 21.23 3.91
C ASN A 779 -9.77 22.05 2.63
N TYR A 780 -11.02 22.45 2.35
CA TYR A 780 -11.39 23.34 1.24
C TYR A 780 -12.07 24.62 1.75
N ARG A 781 -11.65 25.77 1.22
CA ARG A 781 -12.31 27.04 1.52
C ARG A 781 -13.39 27.32 0.48
N LYS A 782 -14.65 27.27 0.88
CA LYS A 782 -15.80 27.56 0.01
C LYS A 782 -16.09 29.05 -0.06
N GLN A 783 -16.69 29.48 -1.18
CA GLN A 783 -17.28 30.81 -1.26
C GLN A 783 -18.55 30.92 -0.42
N THR A 784 -19.38 29.86 -0.41
CA THR A 784 -20.64 29.79 0.33
C THR A 784 -20.96 28.35 0.74
N GLY A 785 -21.58 28.15 1.89
CA GLY A 785 -22.07 26.85 2.34
C GLY A 785 -20.97 25.83 2.64
N PHE A 786 -21.31 24.55 2.48
CA PHE A 786 -20.41 23.40 2.63
C PHE A 786 -20.03 22.82 1.25
N GLN A 787 -18.98 21.98 1.20
CA GLN A 787 -18.56 21.31 -0.03
C GLN A 787 -19.51 20.18 -0.42
N ASP A 788 -19.92 20.16 -1.70
CA ASP A 788 -20.62 19.02 -2.30
C ASP A 788 -19.68 17.83 -2.50
N ILE A 789 -20.20 16.64 -2.19
CA ILE A 789 -19.52 15.34 -2.11
C ILE A 789 -18.73 14.94 -3.36
N TYR A 790 -17.41 14.75 -3.23
CA TYR A 790 -16.60 13.95 -4.16
C TYR A 790 -15.62 13.09 -3.37
N SER A 791 -15.67 11.77 -3.58
CA SER A 791 -14.75 10.81 -2.96
C SER A 791 -13.37 10.90 -3.63
N PHE A 792 -12.32 11.12 -2.85
CA PHE A 792 -10.94 10.92 -3.30
C PHE A 792 -10.41 9.61 -2.73
N GLY A 793 -10.31 8.58 -3.58
CA GLY A 793 -9.47 7.40 -3.37
C GLY A 793 -9.83 6.47 -2.19
N LYS A 794 -9.24 5.28 -2.19
CA LYS A 794 -9.45 4.18 -1.21
C LYS A 794 -8.86 4.44 0.19
N SER A 795 -8.31 5.62 0.45
CA SER A 795 -7.62 5.95 1.70
C SER A 795 -8.52 6.79 2.60
N ALA A 796 -8.74 6.34 3.84
CA ALA A 796 -9.60 6.96 4.83
C ALA A 796 -9.26 8.46 5.03
N GLY A 797 -10.16 9.35 4.62
CA GLY A 797 -9.99 10.79 4.75
C GLY A 797 -11.32 11.54 4.65
N THR A 798 -11.63 12.34 5.68
CA THR A 798 -12.72 13.30 5.68
C THR A 798 -12.35 14.52 4.83
N VAL A 799 -13.13 14.75 3.77
CA VAL A 799 -13.08 16.02 3.04
C VAL A 799 -13.88 17.06 3.81
N PHE A 800 -13.22 18.14 4.21
CA PHE A 800 -13.79 19.17 5.07
C PHE A 800 -13.82 20.50 4.34
N GLY A 801 -14.96 20.85 3.75
CA GLY A 801 -15.14 22.08 3.01
C GLY A 801 -16.26 22.94 3.56
N LEU A 802 -15.93 24.13 4.04
CA LEU A 802 -16.90 25.11 4.54
C LEU A 802 -16.48 26.53 4.15
N SER A 803 -17.46 27.43 4.09
CA SER A 803 -17.23 28.85 3.81
C SER A 803 -17.01 29.64 5.09
N ASP A 804 -16.29 30.76 5.02
CA ASP A 804 -16.10 31.63 6.20
C ASP A 804 -17.43 32.08 6.83
N THR A 805 -18.51 32.19 6.04
CA THR A 805 -19.85 32.49 6.54
C THR A 805 -20.44 31.36 7.39
N GLU A 806 -20.23 30.10 7.02
CA GLU A 806 -20.64 28.97 7.86
C GLU A 806 -19.75 28.85 9.11
N LEU A 807 -18.47 29.20 9.00
CA LEU A 807 -17.55 29.28 10.14
C LEU A 807 -18.00 30.35 11.14
N ASP A 808 -18.41 31.52 10.64
CA ASP A 808 -18.95 32.59 11.48
C ASP A 808 -20.17 32.10 12.26
N LYS A 809 -21.10 31.37 11.62
CA LYS A 809 -22.28 30.78 12.31
C LYS A 809 -21.86 29.83 13.43
N VAL A 810 -20.92 28.93 13.14
CA VAL A 810 -20.36 27.98 14.10
C VAL A 810 -19.75 28.70 15.31
N GLU A 811 -18.96 29.75 15.09
CA GLU A 811 -18.36 30.56 16.16
C GLU A 811 -19.39 31.32 16.99
N HIS A 812 -20.53 31.69 16.40
CA HIS A 812 -21.68 32.25 17.14
C HIS A 812 -22.53 31.18 17.86
N GLY A 813 -22.15 29.91 17.76
CA GLY A 813 -22.79 28.77 18.43
C GLY A 813 -23.87 28.06 17.62
N GLU A 814 -24.04 28.39 16.34
CA GLU A 814 -24.98 27.72 15.43
C GLU A 814 -24.37 26.41 14.88
N MET A 815 -24.25 25.40 15.75
CA MET A 815 -23.51 24.15 15.44
C MET A 815 -24.30 23.09 14.69
N TYR A 816 -25.61 23.23 14.54
CA TYR A 816 -26.45 22.12 14.10
C TYR A 816 -26.18 21.72 12.65
N ASP A 817 -26.15 22.69 11.72
CA ASP A 817 -25.89 22.43 10.30
C ASP A 817 -24.46 21.90 10.10
N PHE A 818 -23.51 22.43 10.86
CA PHE A 818 -22.14 21.92 10.90
C PHE A 818 -22.06 20.46 11.40
N ALA A 819 -22.76 20.13 12.47
CA ALA A 819 -22.74 18.78 13.05
C ALA A 819 -23.41 17.76 12.11
N LEU A 820 -24.42 18.17 11.35
CA LEU A 820 -25.02 17.37 10.29
C LEU A 820 -24.00 17.06 9.19
N TYR A 821 -23.29 18.09 8.72
CA TYR A 821 -22.23 17.95 7.73
C TYR A 821 -21.11 17.02 8.22
N LEU A 822 -20.63 17.22 9.45
CA LEU A 822 -19.58 16.40 10.06
C LEU A 822 -20.01 14.92 10.17
N GLY A 823 -21.25 14.65 10.58
CA GLY A 823 -21.79 13.30 10.66
C GLY A 823 -21.80 12.59 9.31
N GLU A 824 -22.17 13.31 8.24
CA GLU A 824 -22.13 12.75 6.88
C GLU A 824 -20.70 12.38 6.46
N GLN A 825 -19.72 13.26 6.71
CA GLN A 825 -18.34 13.01 6.31
C GLN A 825 -17.70 11.83 7.06
N ILE A 826 -17.95 11.73 8.37
CA ILE A 826 -17.48 10.60 9.17
C ILE A 826 -18.14 9.31 8.68
N GLY A 827 -19.45 9.31 8.41
CA GLY A 827 -20.16 8.14 7.89
C GLY A 827 -19.59 7.64 6.56
N ARG A 828 -19.30 8.54 5.62
CA ARG A 828 -18.74 8.18 4.30
C ARG A 828 -17.37 7.55 4.36
N SER A 829 -16.50 8.02 5.26
CA SER A 829 -15.11 7.57 5.36
C SER A 829 -14.96 6.08 5.70
N TRP A 830 -16.02 5.44 6.21
CA TRP A 830 -15.97 4.08 6.75
C TRP A 830 -16.80 3.05 6.00
N TYR A 831 -17.64 3.46 5.04
CA TYR A 831 -18.61 2.58 4.38
C TYR A 831 -18.59 2.80 2.86
N ASP A 832 -17.70 2.09 2.17
CA ASP A 832 -17.62 2.06 0.71
C ASP A 832 -18.80 1.30 0.07
N GLY A 833 -19.37 1.85 -1.01
CA GLY A 833 -20.24 1.08 -1.91
C GLY A 833 -21.71 1.50 -2.06
N CYS A 834 -22.10 2.73 -1.72
CA CYS A 834 -23.44 3.24 -2.06
C CYS A 834 -23.39 4.08 -3.37
N PRO A 835 -24.31 3.88 -4.35
CA PRO A 835 -24.30 4.61 -5.62
C PRO A 835 -24.57 6.12 -5.45
N PRO A 836 -24.19 6.96 -6.44
CA PRO A 836 -24.44 8.40 -6.41
C PRO A 836 -25.93 8.64 -6.69
N VAL A 837 -26.71 8.87 -5.65
CA VAL A 837 -28.10 9.34 -5.75
C VAL A 837 -28.27 10.42 -4.68
N PRO A 838 -28.91 11.58 -4.97
CA PRO A 838 -28.93 12.71 -4.05
C PRO A 838 -29.67 12.33 -2.78
N CYS A 839 -28.91 12.21 -1.70
CA CYS A 839 -29.43 11.81 -0.40
C CYS A 839 -29.80 13.06 0.41
N ASN A 840 -31.09 13.35 0.53
CA ASN A 840 -31.67 14.24 1.56
C ASN A 840 -31.56 13.61 2.98
N TRP A 841 -30.46 12.92 3.28
CA TRP A 841 -30.24 12.26 4.56
C TRP A 841 -29.35 13.17 5.39
N THR A 842 -30.00 14.05 6.16
CA THR A 842 -29.32 14.76 7.25
C THR A 842 -28.99 13.74 8.34
N GLU A 843 -27.71 13.55 8.68
CA GLU A 843 -27.27 12.62 9.75
C GLU A 843 -27.63 13.17 11.14
N ILE A 844 -28.94 13.20 11.44
CA ILE A 844 -29.52 13.83 12.63
C ILE A 844 -29.05 13.17 13.93
N HIS A 845 -28.81 11.85 13.90
CA HIS A 845 -28.48 11.08 15.11
C HIS A 845 -27.10 11.42 15.66
N PHE A 846 -26.08 11.47 14.79
CA PHE A 846 -24.73 11.90 15.16
C PHE A 846 -24.72 13.39 15.49
N ALA A 847 -25.36 14.22 14.66
CA ALA A 847 -25.41 15.66 14.89
C ALA A 847 -26.04 16.02 16.25
N LYS A 848 -27.11 15.32 16.64
CA LYS A 848 -27.75 15.51 17.96
C LYS A 848 -26.80 15.20 19.10
N LEU A 849 -26.11 14.05 19.04
CA LEU A 849 -25.11 13.67 20.03
C LEU A 849 -24.00 14.71 20.13
N PHE A 850 -23.45 15.10 18.98
CA PHE A 850 -22.37 16.08 18.90
C PHE A 850 -22.78 17.43 19.50
N VAL A 851 -23.93 17.98 19.09
CA VAL A 851 -24.44 19.28 19.58
C VAL A 851 -24.75 19.25 21.08
N ASP A 852 -25.24 18.13 21.62
CA ASP A 852 -25.47 17.99 23.05
C ASP A 852 -24.17 18.06 23.85
N VAL A 853 -23.14 17.33 23.41
CA VAL A 853 -21.83 17.34 24.06
C VAL A 853 -21.19 18.71 23.93
N TYR A 854 -21.21 19.30 22.72
CA TYR A 854 -20.74 20.67 22.47
C TYR A 854 -21.38 21.66 23.46
N SER A 855 -22.71 21.64 23.57
CA SER A 855 -23.46 22.55 24.44
C SER A 855 -23.10 22.40 25.92
N GLU A 856 -22.81 21.17 26.36
CA GLU A 856 -22.35 20.90 27.72
C GLU A 856 -20.92 21.44 27.96
N LEU A 857 -20.01 21.21 27.00
CA LEU A 857 -18.62 21.66 27.09
C LEU A 857 -18.51 23.19 27.03
N VAL A 858 -19.29 23.86 26.17
CA VAL A 858 -19.37 25.33 26.12
C VAL A 858 -19.84 25.90 27.45
N LYS A 859 -20.90 25.35 28.04
CA LYS A 859 -21.42 25.79 29.35
C LYS A 859 -20.39 25.62 30.47
N ALA A 860 -19.51 24.64 30.36
CA ALA A 860 -18.43 24.38 31.31
C ALA A 860 -17.16 25.20 31.03
N GLY A 861 -17.06 25.90 29.89
CA GLY A 861 -15.84 26.59 29.47
C GLY A 861 -14.69 25.64 29.09
N GLU A 862 -15.03 24.41 28.69
CA GLU A 862 -14.07 23.32 28.51
C GLU A 862 -13.51 23.23 27.07
N LEU A 863 -14.09 23.90 26.08
CA LEU A 863 -13.55 23.88 24.71
C LEU A 863 -12.17 24.57 24.62
N PRO A 864 -11.22 24.02 23.83
CA PRO A 864 -9.92 24.64 23.59
C PRO A 864 -9.99 26.08 23.08
N TYR A 865 -10.74 26.30 21.98
CA TYR A 865 -10.85 27.58 21.28
C TYR A 865 -12.28 28.13 21.28
#